data_AF-N6UCE8-F1
#
_entry.id   AF-N6UCE8-F1
#
_cell.length_a   1.000
_cell.length_b   1.000
_cell.length_c   1.000
_cell.angle_alpha   90.00
_cell.angle_beta   90.00
_cell.angle_gamma   90.00
#
_symmetry.space_group_name_H-M   'P 1'
#
loop_
_entity.id
_entity.type
_entity.pdbx_description
1 polymer ?
#
loop_
_entity_poly.entity_id
_entity_poly.type
_entity_poly.pdbx_seq_one_letter_code
_entity_poly.pdbx_strand_id
1 'polypeptide(L)'
;MQNPEVWSFSEPQPSFNVQRIGAAQLSLKQVEKFHFNHLVSVVLPDSFKLPDQFANVLVNDCEYYKILDLNLAALLGSKFRQNFIKKGKLILLSIGTRIDCDNCCAITSTGSLILSLTKDSYQRFGLDGKTMPKFRDVRSLKTLSLKSVGSLVVHMTPTIISKFRHSKDPEKIMGSLQRSIDRLNETLVAYVPYYLHETMAVEVLEAVKVLIEKKRKTCYYNYSMSHFLTEMNVLVSLTEVVLNHRLRNIDFSRWPKIMRYVLYKNLGKMSGLEVLNLGSCTGGWRTSEFDKYILDGIRIMRNLRSICLCFDCSDLVIQTVSENCPFIQSIDVTSSGCVTDRSIPCLLNCKQLKELQLHRTSVSVSGLAKLISGLPRLQNIGKCDEFRHIIVYIYQSEINCGPFELRNIQTRDLSTESLRLLVEMFPKVEYISLFHDMQVADLSVLVSLVRLRELKLLSCAFYGDSLKQLLEIAGRNFTHIHLEHVEEMDFNVLGVIGNYCPKLKSLVFYNCDLRSALVANNRILEPLQAHPFYNLERIFWVVDSSTSYLEFILSHAVNIRYIHLGSSSGITHSSMVNILRINPMKHLEELRVLYSSDMNMRTVELLLASCTSLKVLSELESWQGISIEELNSFRHQIKSSNFDLDISPTLSFSSC
;
A
#
# COMPACT_ATOMS: atom_id res chain seq x y z
N MET A 1 4.99 27.05 -27.22
CA MET A 1 3.61 26.56 -27.04
C MET A 1 3.10 26.10 -28.40
N GLN A 2 3.27 24.82 -28.72
CA GLN A 2 2.68 24.20 -29.90
C GLN A 2 1.61 23.23 -29.41
N ASN A 3 0.41 23.43 -29.93
CA ASN A 3 -0.79 22.67 -29.67
C ASN A 3 -0.55 21.19 -30.04
N PRO A 4 -0.73 20.20 -29.14
CA PRO A 4 -0.61 18.81 -29.55
C PRO A 4 -1.73 18.49 -30.53
N GLU A 5 -1.37 17.84 -31.63
CA GLU A 5 -2.25 17.46 -32.74
C GLU A 5 -3.46 16.66 -32.25
N VAL A 6 -4.57 17.35 -31.99
CA VAL A 6 -5.84 16.74 -31.53
C VAL A 6 -6.40 15.74 -32.56
N TRP A 7 -5.90 15.77 -33.80
CA TRP A 7 -6.26 14.87 -34.89
C TRP A 7 -5.74 13.43 -34.72
N SER A 8 -4.81 13.17 -33.78
CA SER A 8 -4.26 11.83 -33.52
C SER A 8 -4.95 11.09 -32.37
N PHE A 9 -6.00 11.66 -31.77
CA PHE A 9 -6.80 10.94 -30.79
C PHE A 9 -7.73 9.97 -31.51
N SER A 10 -7.60 8.68 -31.19
CA SER A 10 -8.60 7.67 -31.57
C SER A 10 -9.96 8.14 -31.07
N GLU A 11 -10.99 8.03 -31.91
CA GLU A 11 -12.37 8.28 -31.49
C GLU A 11 -12.65 7.47 -30.20
N PRO A 12 -13.32 8.08 -29.20
CA PRO A 12 -13.65 7.37 -27.97
C PRO A 12 -14.35 6.07 -28.31
N GLN A 13 -13.80 4.95 -27.83
CA GLN A 13 -14.34 3.63 -28.15
C GLN A 13 -15.81 3.58 -27.73
N PRO A 14 -16.74 3.32 -28.66
CA PRO A 14 -18.14 3.25 -28.29
C PRO A 14 -18.31 2.08 -27.32
N SER A 15 -18.89 2.34 -26.14
CA SER A 15 -19.24 1.27 -25.23
C SER A 15 -20.44 0.52 -25.79
N PHE A 16 -20.21 -0.66 -26.37
CA PHE A 16 -21.30 -1.52 -26.84
C PHE A 16 -21.74 -2.44 -25.70
N ASN A 17 -22.97 -2.26 -25.22
CA ASN A 17 -23.62 -3.18 -24.31
C ASN A 17 -24.77 -3.86 -25.05
N VAL A 18 -24.70 -5.19 -25.21
CA VAL A 18 -25.72 -5.98 -25.89
C VAL A 18 -26.53 -6.73 -24.84
N GLN A 19 -27.76 -6.27 -24.60
CA GLN A 19 -28.70 -6.92 -23.69
C GLN A 19 -29.82 -7.60 -24.50
N ARG A 20 -29.98 -8.91 -24.35
CA ARG A 20 -31.12 -9.65 -24.90
C ARG A 20 -32.28 -9.58 -23.91
N ILE A 21 -33.35 -8.88 -24.26
CA ILE A 21 -34.50 -8.63 -23.39
C ILE A 21 -35.74 -9.26 -24.04
N GLY A 22 -36.54 -10.00 -23.27
CA GLY A 22 -37.83 -10.53 -23.72
C GLY A 22 -38.89 -9.43 -23.82
N ALA A 23 -39.90 -9.61 -24.67
CA ALA A 23 -40.92 -8.59 -24.99
C ALA A 23 -41.63 -7.96 -23.75
N ALA A 24 -41.71 -8.67 -22.62
CA ALA A 24 -42.33 -8.19 -21.38
C ALA A 24 -41.41 -7.42 -20.42
N GLN A 25 -40.12 -7.23 -20.74
CA GLN A 25 -39.11 -6.64 -19.83
C GLN A 25 -38.40 -5.39 -20.39
N LEU A 26 -38.92 -4.79 -21.46
CA LEU A 26 -38.39 -3.54 -22.04
C LEU A 26 -38.60 -2.37 -21.06
N SER A 27 -37.65 -2.13 -20.17
CA SER A 27 -37.60 -0.92 -19.35
C SER A 27 -36.50 0.00 -19.86
N LEU A 28 -36.84 1.21 -20.30
CA LEU A 28 -35.92 2.23 -20.79
C LEU A 28 -35.11 2.93 -19.67
N LYS A 29 -35.04 2.33 -18.48
CA LYS A 29 -34.37 2.89 -17.28
C LYS A 29 -32.92 3.32 -17.52
N GLN A 30 -32.24 2.75 -18.51
CA GLN A 30 -30.89 3.18 -18.89
C GLN A 30 -30.91 4.51 -19.66
N VAL A 31 -31.83 4.69 -20.60
CA VAL A 31 -31.99 5.96 -21.35
C VAL A 31 -32.43 7.08 -20.39
N GLU A 32 -33.33 6.77 -19.46
CA GLU A 32 -33.81 7.71 -18.44
C GLU A 32 -32.70 8.23 -17.49
N LYS A 33 -31.61 7.48 -17.30
CA LYS A 33 -30.48 7.92 -16.47
C LYS A 33 -29.60 8.97 -17.15
N PHE A 34 -29.61 9.04 -18.48
CA PHE A 34 -28.72 9.90 -19.27
C PHE A 34 -29.51 11.05 -19.90
N HIS A 35 -29.76 12.08 -19.09
CA HIS A 35 -30.59 13.25 -19.44
C HIS A 35 -30.04 14.13 -20.58
N PHE A 36 -28.81 13.89 -21.05
CA PHE A 36 -28.19 14.59 -22.17
C PHE A 36 -28.22 13.82 -23.50
N ASN A 37 -28.84 12.63 -23.52
CA ASN A 37 -29.04 11.88 -24.76
C ASN A 37 -30.03 12.62 -25.67
N HIS A 38 -29.58 13.02 -26.84
CA HIS A 38 -30.38 13.77 -27.81
C HIS A 38 -30.70 12.97 -29.09
N LEU A 39 -30.12 11.78 -29.22
CA LEU A 39 -30.31 10.91 -30.38
C LEU A 39 -30.42 9.46 -29.91
N VAL A 40 -31.45 8.76 -30.39
CA VAL A 40 -31.61 7.32 -30.24
C VAL A 40 -31.81 6.74 -31.63
N SER A 41 -30.94 5.81 -32.04
CA SER A 41 -31.10 5.08 -33.30
C SER A 41 -31.69 3.70 -33.02
N VAL A 42 -32.81 3.38 -33.69
CA VAL A 42 -33.50 2.09 -33.57
C VAL A 42 -33.32 1.32 -34.86
N VAL A 43 -32.89 0.06 -34.77
CA VAL A 43 -32.72 -0.84 -35.92
C VAL A 43 -33.70 -2.00 -35.77
N LEU A 44 -34.55 -2.19 -36.77
CA LEU A 44 -35.56 -3.25 -36.83
C LEU A 44 -35.13 -4.30 -37.88
N PRO A 45 -34.46 -5.39 -37.46
CA PRO A 45 -34.04 -6.42 -38.40
C PRO A 45 -35.25 -7.09 -39.08
N ASP A 46 -35.08 -7.49 -40.34
CA ASP A 46 -36.06 -8.20 -41.18
C ASP A 46 -37.40 -7.48 -41.45
N SER A 47 -37.44 -6.15 -41.28
CA SER A 47 -38.60 -5.34 -41.62
C SER A 47 -38.36 -4.49 -42.87
N PHE A 48 -39.12 -4.75 -43.94
CA PHE A 48 -39.03 -3.99 -45.21
C PHE A 48 -39.80 -2.67 -45.19
N LYS A 49 -40.68 -2.47 -44.20
CA LYS A 49 -41.45 -1.24 -43.97
C LYS A 49 -41.56 -0.99 -42.47
N LEU A 50 -41.47 0.29 -42.08
CA LEU A 50 -41.77 0.72 -40.72
C LEU A 50 -43.25 0.45 -40.42
N PRO A 51 -43.61 -0.22 -39.30
CA PRO A 51 -45.01 -0.43 -38.95
C PRO A 51 -45.76 0.91 -38.83
N ASP A 52 -46.95 1.03 -39.41
CA ASP A 52 -47.71 2.29 -39.45
C ASP A 52 -47.99 2.86 -38.05
N GLN A 53 -48.17 1.98 -37.06
CA GLN A 53 -48.33 2.37 -35.66
C GLN A 53 -47.08 3.09 -35.11
N PHE A 54 -45.88 2.67 -35.52
CA PHE A 54 -44.63 3.29 -35.10
C PHE A 54 -44.36 4.59 -35.85
N ALA A 55 -44.67 4.62 -37.16
CA ALA A 55 -44.60 5.83 -37.98
C ALA A 55 -45.47 6.95 -37.41
N ASN A 56 -46.72 6.64 -37.06
CA ASN A 56 -47.67 7.60 -36.52
C ASN A 56 -47.25 8.17 -35.15
N VAL A 57 -46.63 7.36 -34.29
CA VAL A 57 -46.09 7.83 -33.00
C VAL A 57 -44.90 8.75 -33.22
N LEU A 58 -43.97 8.39 -34.11
CA LEU A 58 -42.82 9.23 -34.42
C LEU A 58 -43.22 10.56 -35.06
N VAL A 59 -44.22 10.58 -35.95
CA VAL A 59 -44.70 11.82 -36.59
C VAL A 59 -45.34 12.77 -35.58
N ASN A 60 -46.05 12.26 -34.56
CA ASN A 60 -46.74 13.09 -33.57
C ASN A 60 -45.84 13.61 -32.44
N ASP A 61 -44.74 12.91 -32.10
CA ASP A 61 -43.87 13.24 -30.95
C ASP A 61 -42.48 13.80 -31.32
N CYS A 62 -42.17 13.99 -32.61
CA CYS A 62 -40.84 14.44 -33.07
C CYS A 62 -40.73 15.93 -33.45
N GLU A 63 -41.72 16.76 -33.13
CA GLU A 63 -41.57 18.22 -33.28
C GLU A 63 -40.71 18.78 -32.13
N TYR A 64 -39.47 19.17 -32.46
CA TYR A 64 -38.57 19.85 -31.52
C TYR A 64 -38.14 21.21 -32.07
N TYR A 65 -37.93 22.16 -31.15
CA TYR A 65 -37.48 23.49 -31.48
C TYR A 65 -36.01 23.64 -31.08
N LYS A 66 -35.17 24.06 -32.03
CA LYS A 66 -33.80 24.48 -31.74
C LYS A 66 -33.79 25.96 -31.39
N ILE A 67 -33.44 26.28 -30.15
CA ILE A 67 -33.29 27.65 -29.67
C ILE A 67 -31.81 28.00 -29.67
N LEU A 68 -31.45 29.10 -30.32
CA LEU A 68 -30.10 29.66 -30.31
C LEU A 68 -30.00 30.74 -29.22
N ASP A 69 -28.83 30.83 -28.58
CA ASP A 69 -28.49 31.87 -27.58
C ASP A 69 -29.49 32.01 -26.42
N LEU A 70 -30.01 30.87 -25.94
CA LEU A 70 -30.92 30.84 -24.79
C LEU A 70 -30.23 31.34 -23.52
N ASN A 71 -30.73 32.43 -22.93
CA ASN A 71 -30.32 32.86 -21.61
C ASN A 71 -30.86 31.91 -20.52
N LEU A 72 -29.98 31.09 -19.94
CA LEU A 72 -30.34 30.12 -18.90
C LEU A 72 -30.99 30.74 -17.66
N ALA A 73 -30.68 32.00 -17.33
CA ALA A 73 -31.31 32.69 -16.20
C ALA A 73 -32.82 32.87 -16.40
N ALA A 74 -33.28 32.97 -17.66
CA ALA A 74 -34.72 33.07 -17.96
C ALA A 74 -35.50 31.80 -17.56
N LEU A 75 -34.84 30.63 -17.56
CA LEU A 75 -35.43 29.36 -17.15
C LEU A 75 -35.74 29.32 -15.64
N LEU A 76 -35.08 30.16 -14.84
CA LEU A 76 -35.31 30.31 -13.40
C LEU A 76 -36.47 31.26 -13.09
N GLY A 77 -36.99 31.97 -14.09
CA GLY A 77 -38.11 32.91 -13.93
C GLY A 77 -39.37 32.24 -13.38
N SER A 78 -40.09 32.93 -12.48
CA SER A 78 -41.33 32.41 -11.86
C SER A 78 -42.41 32.08 -12.90
N LYS A 79 -42.60 32.96 -13.90
CA LYS A 79 -43.55 32.79 -15.00
C LYS A 79 -43.23 31.56 -15.86
N PHE A 80 -41.94 31.35 -16.15
CA PHE A 80 -41.49 30.19 -16.92
C PHE A 80 -41.76 28.88 -16.16
N ARG A 81 -41.31 28.80 -14.90
CA ARG A 81 -41.53 27.62 -14.05
C ARG A 81 -43.01 27.29 -13.86
N GLN A 82 -43.86 28.31 -13.68
CA GLN A 82 -45.29 28.07 -13.48
C GLN A 82 -45.97 27.52 -14.73
N ASN A 83 -45.64 28.04 -15.91
CA ASN A 83 -46.29 27.64 -17.15
C ASN A 83 -45.73 26.36 -17.76
N PHE A 84 -44.40 26.19 -17.79
CA PHE A 84 -43.75 25.12 -18.54
C PHE A 84 -43.29 23.93 -17.68
N ILE A 85 -43.06 24.14 -16.38
CA ILE A 85 -42.58 23.08 -15.47
C ILE A 85 -43.70 22.56 -14.56
N LYS A 86 -44.51 23.45 -13.96
CA LYS A 86 -45.59 23.05 -13.03
C LYS A 86 -46.90 22.68 -13.73
N LYS A 87 -47.31 23.45 -14.75
CA LYS A 87 -48.57 23.24 -15.49
C LYS A 87 -48.38 22.48 -16.80
N GLY A 88 -47.19 22.57 -17.40
CA GLY A 88 -46.84 21.93 -18.67
C GLY A 88 -45.80 20.81 -18.49
N LYS A 89 -45.33 20.28 -19.62
CA LYS A 89 -44.17 19.38 -19.71
C LYS A 89 -43.16 20.02 -20.66
N LEU A 90 -41.91 20.11 -20.23
CA LEU A 90 -40.81 20.62 -21.04
C LEU A 90 -39.60 19.72 -20.85
N ILE A 91 -39.02 19.28 -21.97
CA ILE A 91 -37.69 18.66 -22.00
C ILE A 91 -36.79 19.64 -22.75
N LEU A 92 -35.64 19.96 -22.17
CA LEU A 92 -34.66 20.85 -22.76
C LEU A 92 -33.29 20.20 -22.60
N LEU A 93 -32.44 20.29 -23.62
CA LEU A 93 -31.08 19.81 -23.53
C LEU A 93 -30.17 20.63 -24.45
N SER A 94 -28.90 20.75 -24.05
CA SER A 94 -27.88 21.37 -24.89
C SER A 94 -27.45 20.42 -26.00
N ILE A 95 -27.46 20.89 -27.25
CA ILE A 95 -27.02 20.12 -28.43
C ILE A 95 -25.73 20.72 -29.00
N GLY A 96 -24.87 19.88 -29.57
CA GLY A 96 -23.61 20.32 -30.18
C GLY A 96 -22.50 20.68 -29.18
N THR A 97 -22.67 20.35 -27.91
CA THR A 97 -21.69 20.56 -26.84
C THR A 97 -21.10 19.22 -26.38
N ARG A 98 -19.79 19.20 -26.08
CA ARG A 98 -19.13 18.02 -25.50
C ARG A 98 -19.30 18.05 -23.99
N ILE A 99 -20.04 17.09 -23.44
CA ILE A 99 -20.39 17.07 -22.00
C ILE A 99 -19.17 17.11 -21.06
N ASP A 100 -18.02 16.59 -21.52
CA ASP A 100 -16.78 16.52 -20.75
C ASP A 100 -15.93 17.80 -20.82
N CYS A 101 -16.17 18.67 -21.81
CA CYS A 101 -15.29 19.81 -22.10
C CYS A 101 -16.01 21.16 -22.07
N ASP A 102 -17.32 21.16 -22.28
CA ASP A 102 -18.14 22.35 -22.44
C ASP A 102 -19.19 22.44 -21.32
N ASN A 103 -19.73 23.62 -21.07
CA ASN A 103 -20.85 23.78 -20.15
C ASN A 103 -22.15 23.33 -20.84
N CYS A 104 -22.87 22.38 -20.24
CA CYS A 104 -24.13 21.86 -20.75
C CYS A 104 -25.26 22.04 -19.73
N CYS A 105 -26.48 22.19 -20.22
CA CYS A 105 -27.69 22.19 -19.40
C CYS A 105 -28.74 21.21 -19.94
N ALA A 106 -29.56 20.66 -19.04
CA ALA A 106 -30.72 19.87 -19.37
C ALA A 106 -31.88 20.15 -18.39
N ILE A 107 -33.12 20.14 -18.87
CA ILE A 107 -34.33 20.07 -18.06
C ILE A 107 -34.94 18.69 -18.27
N THR A 108 -35.05 17.93 -17.19
CA THR A 108 -35.63 16.59 -17.20
C THR A 108 -37.15 16.64 -17.43
N SER A 109 -37.74 15.53 -17.84
CA SER A 109 -39.21 15.39 -17.95
C SER A 109 -39.95 15.61 -16.63
N THR A 110 -39.24 15.52 -15.50
CA THR A 110 -39.74 15.78 -14.14
C THR A 110 -39.57 17.25 -13.70
N GLY A 111 -38.97 18.11 -14.53
CA GLY A 111 -38.81 19.53 -14.26
C GLY A 111 -37.52 19.95 -13.54
N SER A 112 -36.56 19.04 -13.40
CA SER A 112 -35.27 19.33 -12.75
C SER A 112 -34.29 19.95 -13.75
N LEU A 113 -33.66 21.07 -13.38
CA LEU A 113 -32.55 21.66 -14.14
C LEU A 113 -31.23 21.02 -13.71
N ILE A 114 -30.52 20.41 -14.66
CA ILE A 114 -29.20 19.80 -14.49
C ILE A 114 -28.17 20.67 -15.23
N LEU A 115 -27.08 21.00 -14.56
CA LEU A 115 -25.95 21.72 -15.13
C LEU A 115 -24.71 20.82 -15.09
N SER A 116 -24.10 20.56 -16.25
CA SER A 116 -22.74 20.00 -16.36
C SER A 116 -21.80 21.16 -16.63
N LEU A 117 -20.91 21.47 -15.70
CA LEU A 117 -20.06 22.67 -15.78
C LEU A 117 -18.58 22.27 -15.80
N THR A 118 -17.81 22.99 -16.61
CA THR A 118 -16.35 22.99 -16.52
C THR A 118 -15.89 23.45 -15.14
N LYS A 119 -14.73 22.95 -14.69
CA LYS A 119 -14.15 23.29 -13.37
C LYS A 119 -14.08 24.79 -13.14
N ASP A 120 -13.58 25.54 -14.12
CA ASP A 120 -13.42 27.00 -14.03
C ASP A 120 -14.77 27.71 -13.90
N SER A 121 -15.78 27.27 -14.67
CA SER A 121 -17.12 27.86 -14.63
C SER A 121 -17.80 27.57 -13.30
N TYR A 122 -17.75 26.31 -12.83
CA TYR A 122 -18.29 25.90 -11.54
C TYR A 122 -17.71 26.73 -10.38
N GLN A 123 -16.38 26.87 -10.35
CA GLN A 123 -15.69 27.67 -9.33
C GLN A 123 -16.05 29.14 -9.39
N ARG A 124 -16.21 29.70 -10.59
CA ARG A 124 -16.59 31.10 -10.80
C ARG A 124 -18.04 31.41 -10.42
N PHE A 125 -18.96 30.46 -10.58
CA PHE A 125 -20.36 30.61 -10.18
C PHE A 125 -20.59 30.49 -8.66
N GLY A 126 -19.62 29.97 -7.91
CA GLY A 126 -19.73 29.81 -6.46
C GLY A 126 -20.91 28.93 -6.04
N LEU A 127 -21.27 27.94 -6.87
CA LEU A 127 -22.34 27.00 -6.58
C LEU A 127 -21.87 26.01 -5.50
N ASP A 128 -22.65 25.84 -4.44
CA ASP A 128 -22.43 24.80 -3.43
C ASP A 128 -22.74 23.42 -4.04
N GLY A 129 -21.71 22.73 -4.51
CA GLY A 129 -21.79 21.34 -4.97
C GLY A 129 -20.81 20.46 -4.20
N LYS A 130 -21.17 19.17 -4.13
CA LYS A 130 -20.34 18.14 -3.50
C LYS A 130 -19.08 17.92 -4.35
N THR A 131 -17.89 18.09 -3.76
CA THR A 131 -16.64 17.64 -4.38
C THR A 131 -16.68 16.12 -4.51
N MET A 132 -16.60 15.62 -5.74
CA MET A 132 -16.56 14.19 -6.01
C MET A 132 -15.17 13.62 -5.72
N PRO A 133 -15.06 12.33 -5.32
CA PRO A 133 -13.77 11.66 -5.19
C PRO A 133 -12.99 11.76 -6.49
N LYS A 134 -11.65 11.78 -6.40
CA LYS A 134 -10.80 11.79 -7.59
C LYS A 134 -11.09 10.53 -8.42
N PHE A 135 -11.11 10.68 -9.74
CA PHE A 135 -11.17 9.54 -10.65
C PHE A 135 -9.81 8.86 -10.72
N ARG A 136 -9.78 7.56 -11.01
CA ARG A 136 -8.51 6.84 -11.23
C ARG A 136 -7.76 7.46 -12.39
N ASP A 137 -6.49 7.77 -12.17
CA ASP A 137 -5.60 8.21 -13.23
C ASP A 137 -5.45 7.11 -14.30
N VAL A 138 -5.42 7.54 -15.56
CA VAL A 138 -5.09 6.65 -16.66
C VAL A 138 -3.65 6.18 -16.47
N ARG A 139 -3.44 4.85 -16.43
CA ARG A 139 -2.10 4.29 -16.31
C ARG A 139 -1.21 4.79 -17.43
N SER A 140 0.03 5.15 -17.10
CA SER A 140 1.01 5.58 -18.11
C SER A 140 1.19 4.54 -19.22
N LEU A 141 1.50 5.00 -20.44
CA LEU A 141 1.81 4.10 -21.56
C LEU A 141 2.91 3.10 -21.18
N LYS A 142 3.95 3.55 -20.48
CA LYS A 142 5.01 2.70 -19.93
C LYS A 142 4.46 1.54 -19.10
N THR A 143 3.57 1.81 -18.15
CA THR A 143 2.95 0.78 -17.28
C THR A 143 2.09 -0.19 -18.09
N LEU A 144 1.32 0.32 -19.05
CA LEU A 144 0.49 -0.49 -19.93
C LEU A 144 1.35 -1.40 -20.82
N SER A 145 2.40 -0.87 -21.45
CA SER A 145 3.33 -1.64 -22.28
C SER A 145 4.01 -2.77 -21.50
N LEU A 146 4.46 -2.53 -20.26
CA LEU A 146 5.08 -3.58 -19.43
C LEU A 146 4.08 -4.68 -19.03
N LYS A 147 2.83 -4.32 -18.73
CA LYS A 147 1.74 -5.30 -18.53
C LYS A 147 1.46 -6.13 -19.77
N SER A 148 1.53 -5.51 -20.95
CA SER A 148 1.40 -6.19 -22.23
C SER A 148 2.54 -7.19 -22.47
N VAL A 149 3.77 -6.91 -22.00
CA VAL A 149 4.88 -7.88 -22.05
C VAL A 149 4.57 -9.13 -21.23
N GLY A 150 4.08 -8.98 -20.00
CA GLY A 150 3.64 -10.13 -19.18
C GLY A 150 2.53 -10.92 -19.87
N SER A 151 1.57 -10.22 -20.48
CA SER A 151 0.49 -10.84 -21.25
C SER A 151 1.01 -11.58 -22.48
N LEU A 152 2.01 -11.04 -23.20
CA LEU A 152 2.64 -11.66 -24.35
C LEU A 152 3.31 -12.99 -23.98
N VAL A 153 4.11 -13.00 -22.91
CA VAL A 153 4.77 -14.23 -22.42
C VAL A 153 3.75 -15.31 -22.12
N VAL A 154 2.67 -14.97 -21.41
CA VAL A 154 1.57 -15.89 -21.11
C VAL A 154 0.84 -16.34 -22.38
N HIS A 155 0.63 -15.46 -23.36
CA HIS A 155 -0.06 -15.78 -24.61
C HIS A 155 0.74 -16.74 -25.51
N MET A 156 2.05 -16.84 -25.35
CA MET A 156 2.87 -17.82 -26.07
C MET A 156 2.76 -19.25 -25.52
N THR A 157 2.15 -19.43 -24.35
CA THR A 157 1.99 -20.73 -23.70
C THR A 157 1.35 -21.80 -24.59
N PRO A 158 0.22 -21.56 -25.30
CA PRO A 158 -0.41 -22.59 -26.13
C PRO A 158 0.49 -23.04 -27.29
N THR A 159 1.24 -22.11 -27.88
CA THR A 159 2.22 -22.38 -28.95
C THR A 159 3.41 -23.17 -28.43
N ILE A 160 3.82 -22.93 -27.19
CA ILE A 160 4.87 -23.72 -26.54
C ILE A 160 4.35 -25.13 -26.27
N ILE A 161 3.15 -25.28 -25.66
CA ILE A 161 2.53 -26.58 -25.37
C ILE A 161 2.30 -27.41 -26.65
N SER A 162 1.86 -26.80 -27.75
CA SER A 162 1.56 -27.51 -29.00
C SER A 162 2.79 -28.21 -29.59
N LYS A 163 4.00 -27.71 -29.35
CA LYS A 163 5.26 -28.34 -29.80
C LYS A 163 5.55 -29.68 -29.09
N PHE A 164 4.88 -29.97 -27.98
CA PHE A 164 5.12 -31.18 -27.18
C PHE A 164 4.04 -32.24 -27.32
N ARG A 165 2.85 -31.90 -27.88
CA ARG A 165 1.69 -32.81 -27.98
C ARG A 165 1.96 -34.11 -28.74
N HIS A 166 3.02 -34.16 -29.53
CA HIS A 166 3.36 -35.32 -30.38
C HIS A 166 4.69 -36.01 -30.02
N SER A 167 5.45 -35.49 -29.04
CA SER A 167 6.72 -36.10 -28.61
C SER A 167 6.48 -36.98 -27.39
N LYS A 168 6.96 -38.23 -27.41
CA LYS A 168 6.99 -39.11 -26.23
C LYS A 168 8.32 -39.08 -25.47
N ASP A 169 9.30 -38.36 -26.02
CA ASP A 169 10.67 -38.29 -25.51
C ASP A 169 10.83 -37.09 -24.54
N PRO A 170 11.02 -37.34 -23.22
CA PRO A 170 11.11 -36.28 -22.21
C PRO A 170 12.27 -35.31 -22.42
N GLU A 171 13.43 -35.79 -22.88
CA GLU A 171 14.62 -34.94 -23.07
C GLU A 171 14.42 -33.96 -24.22
N LYS A 172 13.82 -34.40 -25.32
CA LYS A 172 13.47 -33.53 -26.45
C LYS A 172 12.44 -32.48 -26.07
N ILE A 173 11.47 -32.83 -25.22
CA ILE A 173 10.48 -31.89 -24.69
C ILE A 173 11.19 -30.81 -23.86
N MET A 174 12.04 -31.21 -22.92
CA MET A 174 12.78 -30.26 -22.08
C MET A 174 13.72 -29.37 -22.89
N GLY A 175 14.45 -29.90 -23.86
CA GLY A 175 15.34 -29.12 -24.73
C GLY A 175 14.60 -28.16 -25.66
N SER A 176 13.39 -28.49 -26.10
CA SER A 176 12.55 -27.59 -26.91
C SER A 176 11.86 -26.51 -26.07
N LEU A 177 11.47 -26.83 -24.82
CA LEU A 177 10.99 -25.87 -23.84
C LEU A 177 12.08 -24.85 -23.50
N GLN A 178 13.29 -25.31 -23.17
CA GLN A 178 14.41 -24.43 -22.81
C GLN A 178 14.74 -23.47 -23.96
N ARG A 179 14.84 -23.96 -25.21
CA ARG A 179 15.04 -23.09 -26.39
C ARG A 179 13.95 -22.03 -26.56
N SER A 180 12.71 -22.36 -26.21
CA SER A 180 11.60 -21.39 -26.29
C SER A 180 11.71 -20.32 -25.19
N ILE A 181 12.13 -20.72 -23.98
CA ILE A 181 12.40 -19.82 -22.86
C ILE A 181 13.58 -18.89 -23.18
N ASP A 182 14.68 -19.44 -23.69
CA ASP A 182 15.89 -18.68 -24.02
C ASP A 182 15.60 -17.65 -25.10
N ARG A 183 14.87 -18.02 -26.17
CA ARG A 183 14.47 -17.07 -27.22
C ARG A 183 13.59 -15.94 -26.68
N LEU A 184 12.68 -16.25 -25.75
CA LEU A 184 11.86 -15.24 -25.07
C LEU A 184 12.74 -14.31 -24.24
N ASN A 185 13.65 -14.85 -23.43
CA ASN A 185 14.59 -14.09 -22.60
C ASN A 185 15.46 -13.16 -23.46
N GLU A 186 16.07 -13.68 -24.54
CA GLU A 186 16.87 -12.90 -25.50
C GLU A 186 16.08 -11.76 -26.12
N THR A 187 14.82 -12.01 -26.49
CA THR A 187 13.92 -10.97 -27.03
C THR A 187 13.68 -9.88 -25.99
N LEU A 188 13.38 -10.25 -24.74
CA LEU A 188 13.20 -9.26 -23.68
C LEU A 188 14.47 -8.46 -23.41
N VAL A 189 15.62 -9.11 -23.38
CA VAL A 189 16.93 -8.46 -23.19
C VAL A 189 17.27 -7.51 -24.34
N ALA A 190 16.91 -7.86 -25.58
CA ALA A 190 17.19 -7.04 -26.75
C ALA A 190 16.30 -5.78 -26.83
N TYR A 191 15.00 -5.91 -26.51
CA TYR A 191 14.02 -4.85 -26.79
C TYR A 191 13.55 -4.09 -25.55
N VAL A 192 13.75 -4.59 -24.32
CA VAL A 192 13.39 -3.88 -23.09
C VAL A 192 14.59 -3.05 -22.61
N PRO A 193 14.45 -1.73 -22.43
CA PRO A 193 15.50 -0.89 -21.87
C PRO A 193 15.97 -1.40 -20.50
N TYR A 194 17.28 -1.37 -20.24
CA TYR A 194 17.90 -1.96 -19.04
C TYR A 194 17.26 -1.48 -17.73
N TYR A 195 16.92 -0.19 -17.61
CA TYR A 195 16.32 0.42 -16.41
C TYR A 195 14.85 0.00 -16.18
N LEU A 196 14.24 -0.74 -17.11
CA LEU A 196 12.89 -1.29 -16.99
C LEU A 196 12.87 -2.78 -16.65
N HIS A 197 14.02 -3.46 -16.61
CA HIS A 197 14.07 -4.91 -16.44
C HIS A 197 13.45 -5.38 -15.13
N GLU A 198 13.63 -4.64 -14.03
CA GLU A 198 13.03 -5.01 -12.74
C GLU A 198 11.51 -4.92 -12.77
N THR A 199 10.96 -3.81 -13.27
CA THR A 199 9.51 -3.63 -13.40
C THR A 199 8.91 -4.63 -14.38
N MET A 200 9.61 -4.89 -15.49
CA MET A 200 9.23 -5.92 -16.47
C MET A 200 9.19 -7.30 -15.82
N ALA A 201 10.24 -7.68 -15.07
CA ALA A 201 10.31 -8.97 -14.42
C ALA A 201 9.13 -9.17 -13.45
N VAL A 202 8.79 -8.16 -12.65
CA VAL A 202 7.64 -8.21 -11.74
C VAL A 202 6.33 -8.41 -12.50
N GLU A 203 6.06 -7.65 -13.57
CA GLU A 203 4.82 -7.79 -14.34
C GLU A 203 4.72 -9.15 -15.07
N VAL A 204 5.83 -9.68 -15.59
CA VAL A 204 5.86 -11.02 -16.19
C VAL A 204 5.64 -12.11 -15.14
N LEU A 205 6.32 -12.05 -14.00
CA LEU A 205 6.16 -13.02 -12.91
C LEU A 205 4.73 -12.99 -12.34
N GLU A 206 4.11 -11.82 -12.20
CA GLU A 206 2.71 -11.72 -11.77
C GLU A 206 1.77 -12.34 -12.82
N ALA A 207 2.01 -12.11 -14.11
CA ALA A 207 1.22 -12.73 -15.18
C ALA A 207 1.34 -14.27 -15.17
N VAL A 208 2.55 -14.81 -14.95
CA VAL A 208 2.81 -16.24 -14.80
C VAL A 208 2.11 -16.81 -13.58
N LYS A 209 2.17 -16.12 -12.42
CA LYS A 209 1.46 -16.49 -11.20
C LYS A 209 -0.05 -16.59 -11.43
N VAL A 210 -0.67 -15.57 -12.03
CA VAL A 210 -2.10 -15.56 -12.34
C VAL A 210 -2.48 -16.72 -13.28
N LEU A 211 -1.64 -17.01 -14.27
CA LEU A 211 -1.84 -18.14 -15.18
C LEU A 211 -1.80 -19.49 -14.45
N ILE A 212 -0.82 -19.69 -13.57
CA ILE A 212 -0.68 -20.89 -12.73
C ILE A 212 -1.92 -21.06 -11.85
N GLU A 213 -2.37 -20.01 -11.17
CA GLU A 213 -3.56 -20.03 -10.31
C GLU A 213 -4.83 -20.37 -11.10
N LYS A 214 -5.01 -19.75 -12.27
CA LYS A 214 -6.12 -20.07 -13.18
C LYS A 214 -6.11 -21.53 -13.59
N LYS A 215 -4.94 -22.09 -13.93
CA LYS A 215 -4.82 -23.50 -14.32
C LYS A 215 -5.11 -24.45 -13.17
N ARG A 216 -4.65 -24.15 -11.95
CA ARG A 216 -4.95 -24.94 -10.74
C ARG A 216 -6.45 -25.02 -10.47
N LYS A 217 -7.19 -23.92 -10.66
CA LYS A 217 -8.66 -23.90 -10.48
C LYS A 217 -9.42 -24.75 -11.52
N THR A 218 -8.83 -25.04 -12.68
CA THR A 218 -9.45 -25.88 -13.73
C THR A 218 -9.22 -27.38 -13.58
N CYS A 219 -8.48 -27.82 -12.54
CA CYS A 219 -8.04 -29.21 -12.39
C CYS A 219 -9.14 -30.22 -11.99
N TYR A 220 -10.37 -29.78 -11.74
CA TYR A 220 -11.37 -30.59 -11.01
C TYR A 220 -12.26 -31.52 -11.87
N TYR A 221 -12.14 -31.53 -13.20
CA TYR A 221 -13.02 -32.35 -14.05
C TYR A 221 -12.25 -33.10 -15.16
N ASN A 222 -12.25 -34.44 -15.10
CA ASN A 222 -11.90 -35.41 -16.16
C ASN A 222 -10.62 -35.17 -16.98
N TYR A 223 -9.53 -34.68 -16.36
CA TYR A 223 -8.25 -34.45 -17.05
C TYR A 223 -7.20 -35.50 -16.69
N SER A 224 -6.41 -35.96 -17.67
CA SER A 224 -5.27 -36.84 -17.40
C SER A 224 -4.23 -36.10 -16.54
N MET A 225 -3.91 -36.67 -15.37
CA MET A 225 -2.99 -36.08 -14.40
C MET A 225 -1.58 -35.86 -15.01
N SER A 226 -1.12 -36.77 -15.87
CA SER A 226 0.18 -36.62 -16.55
C SER A 226 0.20 -35.41 -17.48
N HIS A 227 -0.86 -35.20 -18.27
CA HIS A 227 -0.96 -34.05 -19.17
C HIS A 227 -1.04 -32.74 -18.37
N PHE A 228 -1.80 -32.72 -17.27
CA PHE A 228 -1.86 -31.58 -16.37
C PHE A 228 -0.48 -31.23 -15.80
N LEU A 229 0.28 -32.22 -15.30
CA LEU A 229 1.62 -32.00 -14.75
C LEU A 229 2.60 -31.48 -15.81
N THR A 230 2.56 -32.00 -17.04
CA THR A 230 3.39 -31.48 -18.14
C THR A 230 3.06 -30.03 -18.47
N GLU A 231 1.77 -29.68 -18.58
CA GLU A 231 1.36 -28.29 -18.82
C GLU A 231 1.79 -27.39 -17.66
N MET A 232 1.57 -27.81 -16.41
CA MET A 232 2.01 -27.07 -15.22
C MET A 232 3.53 -26.85 -15.21
N ASN A 233 4.32 -27.85 -15.59
CA ASN A 233 5.77 -27.70 -15.72
C ASN A 233 6.14 -26.63 -16.74
N VAL A 234 5.45 -26.57 -17.88
CA VAL A 234 5.63 -25.50 -18.87
C VAL A 234 5.30 -24.14 -18.26
N LEU A 235 4.13 -24.00 -17.60
CA LEU A 235 3.71 -22.73 -16.99
C LEU A 235 4.73 -22.22 -15.96
N VAL A 236 5.18 -23.13 -15.10
CA VAL A 236 6.14 -22.83 -14.04
C VAL A 236 7.50 -22.46 -14.62
N SER A 237 7.93 -23.12 -15.71
CA SER A 237 9.20 -22.82 -16.39
C SER A 237 9.21 -21.44 -17.07
N LEU A 238 8.04 -20.85 -17.37
CA LEU A 238 7.99 -19.45 -17.86
C LEU A 238 8.54 -18.44 -16.84
N THR A 239 8.64 -18.81 -15.57
CA THR A 239 9.37 -18.04 -14.54
C THR A 239 10.81 -17.76 -14.97
N GLU A 240 11.45 -18.66 -15.72
CA GLU A 240 12.83 -18.51 -16.18
C GLU A 240 13.03 -17.39 -17.22
N VAL A 241 11.96 -16.98 -17.91
CA VAL A 241 12.01 -16.02 -19.02
C VAL A 241 12.62 -14.69 -18.59
N VAL A 242 12.48 -14.30 -17.32
CA VAL A 242 12.98 -13.02 -16.81
C VAL A 242 14.37 -13.11 -16.17
N LEU A 243 14.91 -14.32 -16.00
CA LEU A 243 16.16 -14.55 -15.28
C LEU A 243 17.35 -14.30 -16.21
N ASN A 244 18.10 -13.23 -15.96
CA ASN A 244 19.29 -12.86 -16.72
C ASN A 244 20.19 -11.90 -15.92
N HIS A 245 21.36 -11.60 -16.47
CA HIS A 245 22.38 -10.74 -15.88
C HIS A 245 21.98 -9.26 -15.72
N ARG A 246 20.85 -8.80 -16.31
CA ARG A 246 20.40 -7.41 -16.15
C ARG A 246 19.51 -7.21 -14.93
N LEU A 247 19.06 -8.29 -14.29
CA LEU A 247 18.25 -8.20 -13.08
C LEU A 247 19.15 -7.79 -11.90
N ARG A 248 18.77 -6.72 -11.19
CA ARG A 248 19.50 -6.23 -10.01
C ARG A 248 18.83 -6.60 -8.69
N ASN A 249 17.49 -6.64 -8.68
CA ASN A 249 16.73 -6.84 -7.45
C ASN A 249 15.68 -7.94 -7.66
N ILE A 250 15.64 -8.91 -6.74
CA ILE A 250 14.55 -9.90 -6.71
C ILE A 250 14.26 -10.36 -5.28
N ASP A 251 12.97 -10.52 -4.98
CA ASP A 251 12.47 -11.04 -3.73
C ASP A 251 11.64 -12.30 -3.99
N PHE A 252 12.17 -13.44 -3.55
CA PHE A 252 11.56 -14.75 -3.73
C PHE A 252 10.35 -14.95 -2.82
N SER A 253 10.28 -14.26 -1.68
CA SER A 253 9.20 -14.39 -0.71
C SER A 253 7.83 -13.96 -1.30
N ARG A 254 7.85 -13.07 -2.29
CA ARG A 254 6.68 -12.57 -3.03
C ARG A 254 5.97 -13.63 -3.88
N TRP A 255 6.68 -14.69 -4.27
CA TRP A 255 6.20 -15.63 -5.27
C TRP A 255 5.70 -16.95 -4.65
N PRO A 256 4.75 -17.66 -5.28
CA PRO A 256 4.33 -18.98 -4.85
C PRO A 256 5.49 -19.98 -4.77
N LYS A 257 5.40 -20.96 -3.84
CA LYS A 257 6.47 -21.95 -3.60
C LYS A 257 6.96 -22.66 -4.87
N ILE A 258 6.05 -22.98 -5.80
CA ILE A 258 6.38 -23.66 -7.07
C ILE A 258 7.25 -22.80 -8.00
N MET A 259 7.06 -21.48 -8.00
CA MET A 259 7.89 -20.54 -8.77
C MET A 259 9.22 -20.31 -8.06
N ARG A 260 9.23 -20.22 -6.72
CA ARG A 260 10.47 -20.07 -5.94
C ARG A 260 11.47 -21.18 -6.26
N TYR A 261 11.02 -22.43 -6.38
CA TYR A 261 11.90 -23.54 -6.76
C TYR A 261 12.66 -23.27 -8.06
N VAL A 262 11.98 -22.75 -9.09
CA VAL A 262 12.61 -22.39 -10.38
C VAL A 262 13.62 -21.26 -10.19
N LEU A 263 13.30 -20.26 -9.36
CA LEU A 263 14.17 -19.14 -9.05
C LEU A 263 15.46 -19.63 -8.36
N TYR A 264 15.37 -20.51 -7.36
CA TYR A 264 16.52 -21.12 -6.70
C TYR A 264 17.40 -21.89 -7.68
N LYS A 265 16.79 -22.82 -8.43
CA LYS A 265 17.50 -23.66 -9.41
C LYS A 265 18.30 -22.84 -10.43
N ASN A 266 17.80 -21.65 -10.78
CA ASN A 266 18.37 -20.79 -11.81
C ASN A 266 19.09 -19.55 -11.25
N LEU A 267 19.49 -19.54 -9.96
CA LEU A 267 20.24 -18.42 -9.36
C LEU A 267 21.49 -18.04 -10.17
N GLY A 268 22.18 -19.04 -10.74
CA GLY A 268 23.34 -18.84 -11.61
C GLY A 268 23.10 -18.00 -12.88
N LYS A 269 21.84 -17.82 -13.31
CA LYS A 269 21.53 -16.94 -14.47
C LYS A 269 21.51 -15.45 -14.10
N MET A 270 21.51 -15.12 -12.80
CA MET A 270 21.29 -13.77 -12.28
C MET A 270 22.56 -13.18 -11.65
N SER A 271 23.68 -13.25 -12.36
CA SER A 271 24.99 -12.76 -11.89
C SER A 271 25.04 -11.24 -11.62
N GLY A 272 24.08 -10.49 -12.16
CA GLY A 272 23.98 -9.04 -12.01
C GLY A 272 23.31 -8.55 -10.73
N LEU A 273 22.82 -9.44 -9.86
CA LEU A 273 22.06 -9.06 -8.66
C LEU A 273 22.88 -8.18 -7.69
N GLU A 274 22.19 -7.17 -7.16
CA GLU A 274 22.64 -6.26 -6.11
C GLU A 274 21.83 -6.47 -4.82
N VAL A 275 20.52 -6.79 -4.93
CA VAL A 275 19.66 -7.12 -3.77
C VAL A 275 18.96 -8.45 -4.03
N LEU A 276 19.20 -9.40 -3.13
CA LEU A 276 18.62 -10.74 -3.21
C LEU A 276 17.94 -11.10 -1.89
N ASN A 277 16.61 -11.19 -1.92
CA ASN A 277 15.85 -11.81 -0.84
C ASN A 277 15.42 -13.21 -1.26
N LEU A 278 16.02 -14.23 -0.64
CA LEU A 278 15.70 -15.63 -0.89
C LEU A 278 14.41 -16.06 -0.16
N GLY A 279 13.96 -15.30 0.84
CA GLY A 279 12.85 -15.66 1.70
C GLY A 279 13.20 -16.88 2.56
N SER A 280 12.17 -17.63 2.96
CA SER A 280 12.34 -18.91 3.67
C SER A 280 11.93 -20.10 2.80
N CYS A 281 12.72 -21.17 2.92
CA CYS A 281 12.49 -22.50 2.39
C CYS A 281 11.71 -23.40 3.36
N THR A 282 11.46 -22.96 4.60
CA THR A 282 10.75 -23.75 5.60
C THR A 282 9.30 -24.05 5.14
N GLY A 283 8.86 -25.31 5.29
CA GLY A 283 7.52 -25.76 4.89
C GLY A 283 7.42 -26.59 3.60
N GLY A 284 8.35 -27.52 3.38
CA GLY A 284 8.10 -28.74 2.59
C GLY A 284 8.77 -28.87 1.23
N TRP A 285 9.62 -27.93 0.79
CA TRP A 285 10.26 -27.99 -0.54
C TRP A 285 11.79 -27.87 -0.52
N ARG A 286 12.45 -27.96 0.65
CA ARG A 286 13.91 -27.98 0.72
C ARG A 286 14.43 -29.35 0.26
N THR A 287 14.88 -29.45 -0.98
CA THR A 287 15.63 -30.63 -1.48
C THR A 287 17.09 -30.55 -1.05
N SER A 288 17.81 -31.68 -1.10
CA SER A 288 19.24 -31.76 -0.77
C SER A 288 20.13 -30.88 -1.67
N GLU A 289 19.61 -30.43 -2.82
CA GLU A 289 20.34 -29.59 -3.78
C GLU A 289 20.18 -28.08 -3.55
N PHE A 290 19.29 -27.65 -2.65
CA PHE A 290 19.03 -26.21 -2.44
C PHE A 290 20.28 -25.43 -2.03
N ASP A 291 21.00 -25.96 -1.05
CA ASP A 291 22.22 -25.32 -0.56
C ASP A 291 23.23 -25.20 -1.70
N LYS A 292 23.33 -26.21 -2.57
CA LYS A 292 24.18 -26.16 -3.77
C LYS A 292 23.77 -25.01 -4.70
N TYR A 293 22.48 -24.87 -5.02
CA TYR A 293 22.01 -23.79 -5.90
C TYR A 293 22.30 -22.40 -5.33
N ILE A 294 22.12 -22.23 -4.01
CA ILE A 294 22.42 -20.97 -3.32
C ILE A 294 23.92 -20.67 -3.40
N LEU A 295 24.76 -21.63 -3.04
CA LEU A 295 26.22 -21.46 -3.04
C LEU A 295 26.77 -21.17 -4.44
N ASP A 296 26.36 -21.95 -5.44
CA ASP A 296 26.78 -21.77 -6.83
C ASP A 296 26.30 -20.42 -7.41
N GLY A 297 25.10 -19.98 -7.03
CA GLY A 297 24.57 -18.66 -7.37
C GLY A 297 25.40 -17.53 -6.75
N ILE A 298 25.64 -17.56 -5.44
CA ILE A 298 26.34 -16.48 -4.73
C ILE A 298 27.78 -16.31 -5.24
N ARG A 299 28.46 -17.42 -5.59
CA ARG A 299 29.85 -17.41 -6.11
C ARG A 299 30.07 -16.49 -7.31
N ILE A 300 29.04 -16.24 -8.12
CA ILE A 300 29.13 -15.40 -9.32
C ILE A 300 28.56 -13.99 -9.13
N MET A 301 27.92 -13.68 -8.00
CA MET A 301 27.24 -12.39 -7.75
C MET A 301 28.20 -11.32 -7.21
N ARG A 302 29.12 -10.84 -8.05
CA ARG A 302 30.16 -9.87 -7.66
C ARG A 302 29.63 -8.50 -7.22
N ASN A 303 28.42 -8.15 -7.62
CA ASN A 303 27.79 -6.85 -7.32
C ASN A 303 26.83 -6.91 -6.13
N LEU A 304 26.70 -8.04 -5.44
CA LEU A 304 25.73 -8.21 -4.37
C LEU A 304 26.01 -7.25 -3.19
N ARG A 305 25.00 -6.47 -2.83
CA ARG A 305 25.02 -5.46 -1.76
C ARG A 305 24.13 -5.85 -0.59
N SER A 306 23.04 -6.57 -0.84
CA SER A 306 22.12 -7.03 0.19
C SER A 306 21.69 -8.46 -0.07
N ILE A 307 21.74 -9.28 0.98
CA ILE A 307 21.23 -10.65 0.98
C ILE A 307 20.33 -10.89 2.19
N CYS A 308 19.17 -11.50 1.96
CA CYS A 308 18.26 -11.98 3.01
C CYS A 308 18.00 -13.48 2.81
N LEU A 309 18.28 -14.27 3.84
CA LEU A 309 18.01 -15.72 3.90
C LEU A 309 17.64 -16.09 5.34
N CYS A 310 16.43 -15.72 5.74
CA CYS A 310 15.93 -16.04 7.07
C CYS A 310 15.61 -17.53 7.20
N PHE A 311 15.75 -18.07 8.43
CA PHE A 311 15.49 -19.46 8.82
C PHE A 311 16.42 -20.55 8.23
N ASP A 312 17.00 -20.31 7.05
CA ASP A 312 17.66 -21.36 6.26
C ASP A 312 19.16 -21.12 6.02
N CYS A 313 19.75 -20.03 6.55
CA CYS A 313 21.15 -19.72 6.36
C CYS A 313 22.09 -20.60 7.22
N SER A 314 23.33 -20.76 6.76
CA SER A 314 24.40 -21.47 7.47
C SER A 314 25.72 -20.70 7.42
N ASP A 315 26.67 -21.08 8.27
CA ASP A 315 28.03 -20.52 8.27
C ASP A 315 28.70 -20.61 6.88
N LEU A 316 28.46 -21.69 6.13
CA LEU A 316 29.02 -21.89 4.78
C LEU A 316 28.48 -20.88 3.76
N VAL A 317 27.20 -20.52 3.86
CA VAL A 317 26.61 -19.49 3.00
C VAL A 317 27.24 -18.13 3.31
N ILE A 318 27.39 -17.79 4.60
CA ILE A 318 28.04 -16.53 5.02
C ILE A 318 29.49 -16.48 4.54
N GLN A 319 30.23 -17.58 4.71
CA GLN A 319 31.59 -17.69 4.18
C GLN A 319 31.61 -17.41 2.66
N THR A 320 30.73 -18.06 1.91
CA THR A 320 30.65 -17.89 0.44
C THR A 320 30.30 -16.45 0.05
N VAL A 321 29.40 -15.78 0.78
CA VAL A 321 29.10 -14.35 0.59
C VAL A 321 30.35 -13.51 0.84
N SER A 322 31.04 -13.73 1.97
CA SER A 322 32.23 -12.94 2.35
C SER A 322 33.37 -13.06 1.34
N GLU A 323 33.55 -14.24 0.73
CA GLU A 323 34.62 -14.51 -0.25
C GLU A 323 34.31 -13.95 -1.64
N ASN A 324 33.03 -13.80 -2.00
CA ASN A 324 32.63 -13.51 -3.38
C ASN A 324 31.95 -12.15 -3.59
N CYS A 325 31.43 -11.53 -2.52
CA CYS A 325 30.61 -10.31 -2.57
C CYS A 325 31.33 -9.13 -1.85
N PRO A 326 32.32 -8.47 -2.49
CA PRO A 326 33.15 -7.44 -1.84
C PRO A 326 32.38 -6.16 -1.48
N PHE A 327 31.21 -5.94 -2.08
CA PHE A 327 30.38 -4.76 -1.87
C PHE A 327 29.18 -5.01 -0.95
N ILE A 328 29.16 -6.14 -0.22
CA ILE A 328 28.07 -6.48 0.69
C ILE A 328 27.94 -5.43 1.81
N GLN A 329 26.71 -4.92 1.98
CA GLN A 329 26.35 -3.87 2.93
C GLN A 329 25.25 -4.32 3.91
N SER A 330 24.41 -5.27 3.54
CA SER A 330 23.30 -5.74 4.38
C SER A 330 23.19 -7.26 4.31
N ILE A 331 23.19 -7.90 5.48
CA ILE A 331 22.98 -9.34 5.62
C ILE A 331 21.87 -9.53 6.66
N ASP A 332 20.79 -10.18 6.25
CA ASP A 332 19.73 -10.64 7.16
C ASP A 332 19.61 -12.16 7.10
N VAL A 333 19.94 -12.79 8.23
CA VAL A 333 19.87 -14.25 8.40
C VAL A 333 19.05 -14.60 9.63
N THR A 334 18.09 -13.75 9.99
CA THR A 334 17.22 -13.90 11.16
C THR A 334 16.64 -15.31 11.25
N SER A 335 16.60 -15.85 12.48
CA SER A 335 16.12 -17.20 12.81
C SER A 335 16.90 -18.36 12.17
N SER A 336 18.12 -18.12 11.67
CA SER A 336 18.98 -19.17 11.12
C SER A 336 19.89 -19.77 12.20
N GLY A 337 19.40 -20.81 12.90
CA GLY A 337 20.13 -21.45 13.99
C GLY A 337 21.48 -22.10 13.59
N CYS A 338 21.70 -22.37 12.30
CA CYS A 338 22.97 -22.90 11.78
C CYS A 338 24.04 -21.83 11.51
N VAL A 339 23.75 -20.57 11.84
CA VAL A 339 24.73 -19.48 11.87
C VAL A 339 25.29 -19.39 13.29
N THR A 340 26.58 -19.64 13.44
CA THR A 340 27.29 -19.75 14.72
C THR A 340 28.50 -18.81 14.75
N ASP A 341 29.26 -18.81 15.86
CA ASP A 341 30.52 -18.07 15.97
C ASP A 341 31.56 -18.42 14.90
N ARG A 342 31.42 -19.56 14.20
CA ARG A 342 32.29 -19.92 13.06
C ARG A 342 32.19 -18.92 11.91
N SER A 343 31.06 -18.22 11.77
CA SER A 343 30.86 -17.19 10.75
C SER A 343 31.57 -15.86 11.05
N ILE A 344 31.97 -15.60 12.31
CA ILE A 344 32.50 -14.28 12.73
C ILE A 344 33.74 -13.86 11.94
N PRO A 345 34.78 -14.69 11.73
CA PRO A 345 35.94 -14.28 10.95
C PRO A 345 35.58 -13.86 9.52
N CYS A 346 34.62 -14.56 8.92
CA CYS A 346 34.12 -14.25 7.58
C CYS A 346 33.37 -12.92 7.56
N LEU A 347 32.47 -12.70 8.53
CA LEU A 347 31.72 -11.46 8.66
C LEU A 347 32.63 -10.26 8.91
N LEU A 348 33.68 -10.40 9.72
CA LEU A 348 34.65 -9.35 9.98
C LEU A 348 35.43 -8.92 8.74
N ASN A 349 35.50 -9.74 7.68
CA ASN A 349 36.10 -9.37 6.40
C ASN A 349 35.18 -8.45 5.57
N CYS A 350 33.88 -8.44 5.84
CA CYS A 350 32.90 -7.60 5.15
C CYS A 350 32.95 -6.14 5.65
N LYS A 351 34.04 -5.42 5.34
CA LYS A 351 34.28 -4.04 5.86
C LYS A 351 33.26 -2.98 5.41
N GLN A 352 32.44 -3.29 4.40
CA GLN A 352 31.36 -2.42 3.91
C GLN A 352 30.02 -2.67 4.60
N LEU A 353 29.94 -3.65 5.50
CA LEU A 353 28.70 -4.04 6.17
C LEU A 353 28.18 -2.90 7.05
N LYS A 354 26.94 -2.51 6.78
CA LYS A 354 26.16 -1.49 7.50
C LYS A 354 25.03 -2.11 8.30
N GLU A 355 24.49 -3.23 7.83
CA GLU A 355 23.37 -3.92 8.47
C GLU A 355 23.69 -5.41 8.62
N LEU A 356 23.52 -5.95 9.82
CA LEU A 356 23.77 -7.36 10.13
C LEU A 356 22.73 -7.88 11.10
N GLN A 357 21.67 -8.51 10.59
CA GLN A 357 20.61 -9.06 11.43
C GLN A 357 20.89 -10.53 11.75
N LEU A 358 21.19 -10.79 13.03
CA LEU A 358 21.53 -12.11 13.58
C LEU A 358 20.52 -12.57 14.64
N HIS A 359 19.33 -11.96 14.68
CA HIS A 359 18.30 -12.29 15.67
C HIS A 359 17.94 -13.78 15.59
N ARG A 360 17.92 -14.48 16.74
CA ARG A 360 17.63 -15.94 16.81
C ARG A 360 18.57 -16.81 15.96
N THR A 361 19.84 -16.43 15.86
CA THR A 361 20.94 -17.31 15.41
C THR A 361 21.63 -17.95 16.62
N SER A 362 22.66 -18.77 16.38
CA SER A 362 23.48 -19.38 17.44
C SER A 362 24.82 -18.65 17.65
N VAL A 363 24.90 -17.37 17.27
CA VAL A 363 26.06 -16.52 17.54
C VAL A 363 26.02 -16.09 19.01
N SER A 364 27.12 -16.26 19.73
CA SER A 364 27.21 -15.94 21.16
C SER A 364 27.26 -14.43 21.42
N VAL A 365 26.97 -14.01 22.66
CA VAL A 365 27.16 -12.62 23.14
C VAL A 365 28.58 -12.11 22.84
N SER A 366 29.60 -12.94 23.12
CA SER A 366 31.00 -12.58 22.83
C SER A 366 31.26 -12.41 21.33
N GLY A 367 30.55 -13.19 20.51
CA GLY A 367 30.62 -13.11 19.07
C GLY A 367 30.01 -11.83 18.51
N LEU A 368 28.81 -11.48 18.97
CA LEU A 368 28.16 -10.22 18.64
C LEU A 368 28.98 -9.00 19.10
N ALA A 369 29.57 -9.07 20.29
CA ALA A 369 30.48 -8.03 20.78
C ALA A 369 31.68 -7.83 19.84
N LYS A 370 32.33 -8.92 19.40
CA LYS A 370 33.42 -8.86 18.41
C LYS A 370 32.97 -8.24 17.09
N LEU A 371 31.76 -8.55 16.62
CA LEU A 371 31.21 -7.99 15.38
C LEU A 371 30.95 -6.48 15.51
N ILE A 372 30.34 -6.03 16.60
CA ILE A 372 30.09 -4.60 16.86
C ILE A 372 31.40 -3.83 16.95
N SER A 373 32.39 -4.36 17.69
CA SER A 373 33.68 -3.69 17.84
C SER A 373 34.59 -3.78 16.60
N GLY A 374 34.41 -4.81 15.77
CA GLY A 374 35.27 -5.10 14.62
C GLY A 374 34.77 -4.59 13.27
N LEU A 375 33.50 -4.17 13.18
CA LEU A 375 32.87 -3.68 11.94
C LEU A 375 32.71 -2.14 11.98
N PRO A 376 33.58 -1.38 11.29
CA PRO A 376 33.66 0.08 11.46
C PRO A 376 32.51 0.87 10.82
N ARG A 377 31.65 0.22 10.02
CA ARG A 377 30.52 0.86 9.31
C ARG A 377 29.16 0.32 9.74
N LEU A 378 29.13 -0.58 10.72
CA LEU A 378 27.92 -1.23 11.19
C LEU A 378 27.01 -0.21 11.87
N GLN A 379 25.80 -0.06 11.35
CA GLN A 379 24.80 0.92 11.76
C GLN A 379 23.54 0.25 12.33
N ASN A 380 23.27 -1.00 11.98
CA ASN A 380 22.05 -1.70 12.37
C ASN A 380 22.33 -3.19 12.59
N ILE A 381 21.89 -3.73 13.73
CA ILE A 381 21.97 -5.17 14.03
C ILE A 381 20.59 -5.85 14.12
N GLY A 382 19.52 -5.11 13.82
CA GLY A 382 18.14 -5.54 14.03
C GLY A 382 17.80 -5.71 15.51
N LYS A 383 16.79 -6.55 15.77
CA LYS A 383 16.37 -6.91 17.12
C LYS A 383 17.44 -7.76 17.82
N CYS A 384 17.88 -7.33 18.99
CA CYS A 384 18.83 -8.06 19.82
C CYS A 384 18.27 -8.20 21.24
N ASP A 385 17.87 -9.43 21.61
CA ASP A 385 17.27 -9.69 22.93
C ASP A 385 18.32 -9.80 24.04
N GLU A 386 19.61 -9.91 23.70
CA GLU A 386 20.74 -10.04 24.64
C GLU A 386 21.64 -8.78 24.63
N PHE A 387 21.11 -7.63 24.22
CA PHE A 387 21.90 -6.43 23.98
C PHE A 387 22.60 -5.90 25.25
N ARG A 388 21.94 -6.00 26.42
CA ARG A 388 22.55 -5.65 27.71
C ARG A 388 23.83 -6.44 27.95
N HIS A 389 23.80 -7.74 27.71
CA HIS A 389 24.94 -8.63 27.96
C HIS A 389 26.12 -8.28 27.03
N ILE A 390 25.82 -7.88 25.79
CA ILE A 390 26.82 -7.46 24.81
C ILE A 390 27.55 -6.19 25.27
N ILE A 391 26.80 -5.16 25.68
CA ILE A 391 27.42 -3.88 26.07
C ILE A 391 28.23 -4.02 27.37
N VAL A 392 27.74 -4.81 28.33
CA VAL A 392 28.48 -5.12 29.55
C VAL A 392 29.76 -5.90 29.22
N TYR A 393 29.68 -6.88 28.32
CA TYR A 393 30.85 -7.65 27.88
C TYR A 393 31.91 -6.77 27.21
N ILE A 394 31.51 -5.87 26.32
CA ILE A 394 32.42 -4.92 25.67
C ILE A 394 33.08 -4.03 26.72
N TYR A 395 32.29 -3.46 27.62
CA TYR A 395 32.79 -2.57 28.67
C TYR A 395 33.80 -3.27 29.59
N GLN A 396 33.51 -4.50 30.04
CA GLN A 396 34.40 -5.30 30.88
C GLN A 396 35.67 -5.78 30.16
N SER A 397 35.65 -5.85 28.83
CA SER A 397 36.82 -6.30 28.06
C SER A 397 37.94 -5.25 27.97
N GLU A 398 37.68 -3.98 28.31
CA GLU A 398 38.62 -2.84 28.35
C GLU A 398 39.44 -2.55 27.07
N ILE A 399 39.23 -3.30 25.97
CA ILE A 399 40.07 -3.19 24.75
C ILE A 399 39.59 -2.08 23.80
N ASN A 400 38.28 -1.85 23.69
CA ASN A 400 37.69 -0.80 22.85
C ASN A 400 36.23 -0.58 23.25
N CYS A 401 35.96 0.49 24.00
CA CYS A 401 34.63 0.81 24.50
C CYS A 401 33.85 1.79 23.61
N GLY A 402 34.29 2.02 22.36
CA GLY A 402 33.61 2.90 21.41
C GLY A 402 34.21 4.31 21.32
N PRO A 403 33.50 5.27 20.69
CA PRO A 403 32.12 5.19 20.22
C PRO A 403 31.96 4.32 18.96
N PHE A 404 30.86 3.58 18.88
CA PHE A 404 30.49 2.76 17.73
C PHE A 404 29.46 3.45 16.83
N GLU A 405 29.28 2.94 15.61
CA GLU A 405 28.48 3.58 14.55
C GLU A 405 26.99 3.19 14.52
N LEU A 406 26.51 2.41 15.51
CA LEU A 406 25.11 1.99 15.54
C LEU A 406 24.14 3.19 15.58
N ARG A 407 23.12 3.11 14.73
CA ARG A 407 22.05 4.10 14.58
C ARG A 407 20.69 3.56 14.99
N ASN A 408 20.50 2.25 14.90
CA ASN A 408 19.26 1.57 15.26
C ASN A 408 19.53 0.54 16.35
N ILE A 409 18.84 0.68 17.49
CA ILE A 409 18.90 -0.29 18.59
C ILE A 409 17.49 -0.72 18.95
N GLN A 410 17.24 -2.02 18.90
CA GLN A 410 16.00 -2.62 19.38
C GLN A 410 16.34 -3.76 20.34
N THR A 411 15.93 -3.59 21.59
CA THR A 411 16.20 -4.57 22.65
C THR A 411 15.08 -4.60 23.70
N ARG A 412 15.06 -5.66 24.50
CA ARG A 412 14.13 -5.86 25.62
C ARG A 412 14.80 -6.09 26.97
N ASP A 413 16.13 -6.08 27.05
CA ASP A 413 16.86 -6.57 28.23
C ASP A 413 17.69 -5.52 28.97
N LEU A 414 17.49 -4.22 28.70
CA LEU A 414 18.29 -3.14 29.32
C LEU A 414 17.90 -2.85 30.78
N SER A 415 18.90 -2.59 31.61
CA SER A 415 18.77 -1.94 32.93
C SER A 415 19.20 -0.46 32.87
N THR A 416 18.95 0.29 33.94
CA THR A 416 19.33 1.72 34.06
C THR A 416 20.83 1.96 33.92
N GLU A 417 21.65 1.08 34.51
CA GLU A 417 23.11 1.15 34.39
C GLU A 417 23.56 0.87 32.95
N SER A 418 23.00 -0.18 32.33
CA SER A 418 23.36 -0.53 30.97
C SER A 418 22.85 0.49 29.94
N LEU A 419 21.77 1.22 30.25
CA LEU A 419 21.28 2.32 29.43
C LEU A 419 22.28 3.49 29.39
N ARG A 420 22.97 3.80 30.49
CA ARG A 420 24.04 4.82 30.51
C ARG A 420 25.20 4.40 29.62
N LEU A 421 25.66 3.16 29.75
CA LEU A 421 26.70 2.60 28.88
C LEU A 421 26.30 2.66 27.40
N LEU A 422 25.05 2.32 27.08
CA LEU A 422 24.55 2.41 25.71
C LEU A 422 24.70 3.84 25.15
N VAL A 423 24.29 4.84 25.90
CA VAL A 423 24.31 6.23 25.43
C VAL A 423 25.75 6.75 25.27
N GLU A 424 26.69 6.30 26.10
CA GLU A 424 28.12 6.61 25.97
C GLU A 424 28.76 5.91 24.76
N MET A 425 28.46 4.61 24.58
CA MET A 425 29.08 3.77 23.55
C MET A 425 28.49 4.00 22.16
N PHE A 426 27.23 4.44 22.05
CA PHE A 426 26.49 4.59 20.79
C PHE A 426 25.87 5.99 20.63
N PRO A 427 26.68 7.07 20.56
CA PRO A 427 26.17 8.45 20.53
C PRO A 427 25.46 8.84 19.23
N LYS A 428 25.52 7.98 18.19
CA LYS A 428 24.95 8.22 16.85
C LYS A 428 23.56 7.61 16.67
N VAL A 429 22.96 7.05 17.72
CA VAL A 429 21.62 6.43 17.66
C VAL A 429 20.56 7.43 17.19
N GLU A 430 19.79 7.01 16.20
CA GLU A 430 18.69 7.75 15.58
C GLU A 430 17.32 7.10 15.89
N TYR A 431 17.30 5.78 16.09
CA TYR A 431 16.13 4.99 16.46
C TYR A 431 16.42 4.12 17.69
N ILE A 432 15.54 4.16 18.68
CA ILE A 432 15.59 3.25 19.83
C ILE A 432 14.21 2.62 20.09
N SER A 433 14.20 1.30 20.29
CA SER A 433 13.03 0.55 20.74
C SER A 433 13.38 -0.21 22.01
N LEU A 434 12.74 0.16 23.12
CA LEU A 434 12.99 -0.40 24.44
C LEU A 434 11.71 -1.04 24.99
N PHE A 435 11.84 -2.27 25.49
CA PHE A 435 10.87 -2.82 26.44
C PHE A 435 11.37 -2.52 27.85
N HIS A 436 10.50 -1.89 28.63
CA HIS A 436 10.78 -1.44 29.98
C HIS A 436 9.90 -2.26 30.92
N ASP A 437 10.47 -3.00 31.86
CA ASP A 437 9.72 -3.86 32.79
C ASP A 437 10.18 -3.57 34.22
N MET A 438 9.33 -2.83 34.95
CA MET A 438 9.28 -2.53 36.38
C MET A 438 10.59 -2.36 37.20
N GLN A 439 11.73 -2.11 36.56
CA GLN A 439 12.94 -1.63 37.23
C GLN A 439 13.18 -0.19 36.80
N VAL A 440 12.80 0.74 37.68
CA VAL A 440 12.96 2.21 37.58
C VAL A 440 14.18 2.59 36.73
N ALA A 441 13.95 2.89 35.45
CA ALA A 441 14.96 3.45 34.57
C ALA A 441 14.54 4.86 34.25
N ASP A 442 15.37 5.79 34.68
CA ASP A 442 15.25 7.19 34.32
C ASP A 442 15.53 7.32 32.81
N LEU A 443 14.45 7.43 32.01
CA LEU A 443 14.55 7.59 30.56
C LEU A 443 15.18 8.92 30.16
N SER A 444 15.36 9.87 31.10
CA SER A 444 16.04 11.14 30.82
C SER A 444 17.51 10.94 30.40
N VAL A 445 18.11 9.78 30.71
CA VAL A 445 19.45 9.41 30.20
C VAL A 445 19.51 9.45 28.66
N LEU A 446 18.39 9.22 27.97
CA LEU A 446 18.30 9.29 26.51
C LEU A 446 18.47 10.72 25.96
N VAL A 447 18.41 11.76 26.79
CA VAL A 447 18.63 13.16 26.38
C VAL A 447 20.00 13.34 25.72
N SER A 448 21.01 12.59 26.15
CA SER A 448 22.37 12.68 25.59
C SER A 448 22.46 12.13 24.16
N LEU A 449 21.45 11.39 23.67
CA LEU A 449 21.35 10.97 22.27
C LEU A 449 20.79 12.10 21.39
N VAL A 450 21.62 13.09 21.08
CA VAL A 450 21.22 14.31 20.35
C VAL A 450 20.66 14.02 18.94
N ARG A 451 20.96 12.85 18.37
CA ARG A 451 20.47 12.41 17.05
C ARG A 451 19.20 11.57 17.10
N LEU A 452 18.68 11.24 18.28
CA LEU A 452 17.50 10.40 18.45
C LEU A 452 16.27 11.09 17.85
N ARG A 453 15.65 10.43 16.86
CA ARG A 453 14.50 10.93 16.10
C ARG A 453 13.28 10.05 16.25
N GLU A 454 13.49 8.76 16.52
CA GLU A 454 12.44 7.76 16.61
C GLU A 454 12.55 7.02 17.93
N LEU A 455 11.48 7.09 18.72
CA LEU A 455 11.40 6.53 20.06
C LEU A 455 10.22 5.56 20.13
N LYS A 456 10.52 4.27 20.35
CA LYS A 456 9.53 3.25 20.66
C LYS A 456 9.73 2.74 22.09
N LEU A 457 8.73 2.92 22.94
CA LEU A 457 8.72 2.46 24.32
C LEU A 457 7.58 1.49 24.52
N LEU A 458 7.88 0.34 25.12
CA LEU A 458 6.92 -0.67 25.52
C LEU A 458 6.93 -0.80 27.05
N SER A 459 5.77 -0.82 27.69
CA SER A 459 5.59 -1.13 29.11
C SER A 459 6.21 -0.13 30.13
N CYS A 460 6.18 1.17 29.86
CA CYS A 460 6.68 2.20 30.80
C CYS A 460 5.57 3.06 31.46
N ALA A 461 5.91 3.78 32.53
CA ALA A 461 5.08 4.80 33.15
C ALA A 461 5.45 6.20 32.63
N PHE A 462 4.47 6.96 32.15
CA PHE A 462 4.74 8.26 31.51
C PHE A 462 5.40 9.28 32.47
N TYR A 463 4.96 9.32 33.73
CA TYR A 463 5.54 10.22 34.73
C TYR A 463 6.61 9.50 35.57
N GLY A 464 6.34 8.27 36.02
CA GLY A 464 7.26 7.47 36.85
C GLY A 464 8.64 7.24 36.24
N ASP A 465 8.73 7.01 34.93
CA ASP A 465 10.01 6.74 34.23
C ASP A 465 10.64 8.00 33.59
N SER A 466 10.17 9.19 33.99
CA SER A 466 10.69 10.48 33.50
C SER A 466 10.56 10.72 31.98
N LEU A 467 9.56 10.11 31.33
CA LEU A 467 9.30 10.33 29.90
C LEU A 467 8.87 11.79 29.64
N LYS A 468 8.10 12.41 30.54
CA LYS A 468 7.77 13.85 30.45
C LYS A 468 9.03 14.71 30.28
N GLN A 469 10.03 14.53 31.16
CA GLN A 469 11.28 15.28 31.19
C GLN A 469 12.10 15.02 29.93
N LEU A 470 12.14 13.76 29.46
CA LEU A 470 12.77 13.42 28.18
C LEU A 470 12.14 14.19 27.02
N LEU A 471 10.81 14.25 26.95
CA LEU A 471 10.10 15.00 25.90
C LEU A 471 10.33 16.50 26.03
N GLU A 472 10.34 17.07 27.23
CA GLU A 472 10.59 18.49 27.48
C GLU A 472 11.97 18.95 26.97
N ILE A 473 13.00 18.11 27.14
CA ILE A 473 14.38 18.45 26.81
C ILE A 473 14.71 18.05 25.35
N ALA A 474 14.39 16.81 24.95
CA ALA A 474 14.79 16.23 23.66
C ALA A 474 13.69 16.23 22.60
N GLY A 475 12.44 16.58 22.95
CA GLY A 475 11.27 16.45 22.07
C GLY A 475 11.38 17.15 20.71
N ARG A 476 12.15 18.25 20.62
CA ARG A 476 12.38 19.00 19.36
C ARG A 476 13.06 18.18 18.26
N ASN A 477 13.70 17.06 18.63
CA ASN A 477 14.35 16.16 17.69
C ASN A 477 13.43 15.03 17.21
N PHE A 478 12.38 14.72 17.96
CA PHE A 478 11.52 13.57 17.68
C PHE A 478 10.61 13.81 16.47
N THR A 479 10.58 12.80 15.62
CA THR A 479 9.73 12.70 14.42
C THR A 479 8.76 11.54 14.51
N HIS A 480 9.10 10.49 15.28
CA HIS A 480 8.24 9.34 15.51
C HIS A 480 8.25 8.98 17.00
N ILE A 481 7.06 8.91 17.59
CA ILE A 481 6.87 8.44 18.97
C ILE A 481 5.88 7.27 18.93
N HIS A 482 6.30 6.15 19.51
CA HIS A 482 5.48 4.95 19.67
C HIS A 482 5.44 4.56 21.14
N LEU A 483 4.25 4.60 21.72
CA LEU A 483 3.99 4.26 23.10
C LEU A 483 3.06 3.05 23.13
N GLU A 484 3.55 1.96 23.69
CA GLU A 484 2.87 0.68 23.77
C GLU A 484 2.79 0.24 25.24
N HIS A 485 1.60 -0.11 25.73
CA HIS A 485 1.39 -0.48 27.13
C HIS A 485 1.92 0.56 28.14
N VAL A 486 1.77 1.85 27.82
CA VAL A 486 2.23 2.95 28.69
C VAL A 486 1.15 3.31 29.70
N GLU A 487 1.54 3.42 30.97
CA GLU A 487 0.66 3.76 32.10
C GLU A 487 0.84 5.23 32.55
N GLU A 488 0.02 5.64 33.52
CA GLU A 488 0.03 6.98 34.12
C GLU A 488 -0.26 8.12 33.13
N MET A 489 -1.05 7.87 32.08
CA MET A 489 -1.36 8.89 31.10
C MET A 489 -2.68 9.62 31.42
N ASP A 490 -2.62 10.96 31.39
CA ASP A 490 -3.77 11.86 31.52
C ASP A 490 -3.84 12.84 30.32
N PHE A 491 -4.81 13.76 30.32
CA PHE A 491 -4.98 14.71 29.23
C PHE A 491 -3.79 15.67 29.06
N ASN A 492 -3.00 15.91 30.10
CA ASN A 492 -1.81 16.77 30.02
C ASN A 492 -0.72 16.18 29.13
N VAL A 493 -0.69 14.86 28.96
CA VAL A 493 0.26 14.18 28.05
C VAL A 493 0.15 14.71 26.62
N LEU A 494 -1.06 15.04 26.15
CA LEU A 494 -1.24 15.61 24.82
C LEU A 494 -0.67 17.03 24.72
N GLY A 495 -0.75 17.81 25.80
CA GLY A 495 -0.11 19.12 25.91
C GLY A 495 1.41 19.00 25.85
N VAL A 496 1.99 18.08 26.61
CA VAL A 496 3.45 17.82 26.60
C VAL A 496 3.93 17.42 25.20
N ILE A 497 3.30 16.42 24.58
CA ILE A 497 3.72 15.98 23.24
C ILE A 497 3.51 17.11 22.22
N GLY A 498 2.35 17.77 22.23
CA GLY A 498 2.02 18.85 21.30
C GLY A 498 2.95 20.06 21.40
N ASN A 499 3.38 20.41 22.61
CA ASN A 499 4.24 21.57 22.87
C ASN A 499 5.73 21.28 22.66
N TYR A 500 6.21 20.11 23.08
CA TYR A 500 7.64 19.84 23.07
C TYR A 500 8.11 19.05 21.83
N CYS A 501 7.20 18.46 21.05
CA CYS A 501 7.54 17.68 19.83
C CYS A 501 7.02 18.33 18.53
N PRO A 502 7.47 19.55 18.14
CA PRO A 502 6.93 20.28 16.99
C PRO A 502 7.23 19.63 15.63
N LYS A 503 8.22 18.73 15.54
CA LYS A 503 8.60 18.01 14.30
C LYS A 503 7.96 16.62 14.19
N LEU A 504 7.05 16.28 15.09
CA LEU A 504 6.42 14.96 15.16
C LEU A 504 5.60 14.70 13.89
N LYS A 505 5.95 13.63 13.17
CA LYS A 505 5.28 13.15 11.95
C LYS A 505 4.43 11.92 12.19
N SER A 506 4.80 11.07 13.14
CA SER A 506 4.06 9.84 13.46
C SER A 506 3.89 9.69 14.96
N LEU A 507 2.65 9.45 15.38
CA LEU A 507 2.29 9.18 16.77
C LEU A 507 1.53 7.87 16.87
N VAL A 508 2.02 6.96 17.70
CA VAL A 508 1.41 5.65 17.94
C VAL A 508 1.11 5.49 19.42
N PHE A 509 -0.15 5.18 19.72
CA PHE A 509 -0.59 4.72 21.03
C PHE A 509 -1.21 3.33 20.88
N TYR A 510 -0.68 2.36 21.63
CA TYR A 510 -1.12 0.97 21.58
C TYR A 510 -1.30 0.43 22.99
N ASN A 511 -2.53 0.05 23.35
CA ASN A 511 -2.90 -0.50 24.65
C ASN A 511 -2.40 0.34 25.85
N CYS A 512 -2.39 1.67 25.75
CA CYS A 512 -2.01 2.55 26.86
C CYS A 512 -3.16 2.75 27.86
N ASP A 513 -2.87 3.00 29.13
CA ASP A 513 -3.87 3.36 30.15
C ASP A 513 -4.09 4.88 30.18
N LEU A 514 -5.10 5.35 29.45
CA LEU A 514 -5.53 6.76 29.45
C LEU A 514 -6.63 6.97 30.49
N ARG A 515 -6.27 7.56 31.62
CA ARG A 515 -7.22 7.81 32.71
C ARG A 515 -8.30 8.81 32.27
N SER A 516 -9.56 8.43 32.46
CA SER A 516 -10.72 9.26 32.18
C SER A 516 -10.74 10.50 33.09
N ALA A 517 -10.98 11.67 32.51
CA ALA A 517 -10.92 13.00 33.14
C ALA A 517 -11.96 13.26 34.25
N LEU A 518 -12.58 12.23 34.83
CA LEU A 518 -13.59 12.35 35.89
C LEU A 518 -13.03 12.89 37.23
N VAL A 519 -11.73 13.22 37.32
CA VAL A 519 -11.09 13.70 38.57
C VAL A 519 -10.37 15.05 38.44
N ALA A 520 -10.35 15.72 37.28
CA ALA A 520 -9.66 17.00 37.15
C ALA A 520 -10.61 18.20 36.99
N ASN A 521 -11.39 18.48 38.04
CA ASN A 521 -11.77 19.87 38.31
C ASN A 521 -10.45 20.68 38.47
N ASN A 522 -10.24 21.68 37.63
CA ASN A 522 -9.23 22.73 37.78
C ASN A 522 -7.76 22.28 37.94
N ARG A 523 -7.22 21.50 37.00
CA ARG A 523 -5.76 21.50 36.76
C ARG A 523 -5.46 22.22 35.45
N ILE A 524 -4.60 23.21 35.56
CA ILE A 524 -4.14 24.10 34.50
C ILE A 524 -3.59 23.23 33.36
N LEU A 525 -4.30 23.16 32.24
CA LEU A 525 -3.74 22.62 31.00
C LEU A 525 -2.46 23.40 30.70
N GLU A 526 -1.36 22.71 30.42
CA GLU A 526 -0.17 23.39 29.92
C GLU A 526 -0.60 24.25 28.71
N PRO A 527 -0.26 25.56 28.67
CA PRO A 527 -0.69 26.43 27.59
C PRO A 527 -0.21 25.84 26.27
N LEU A 528 -1.16 25.52 25.40
CA LEU A 528 -0.87 24.89 24.12
C LEU A 528 -0.23 25.92 23.18
N GLN A 529 0.74 25.46 22.38
CA GLN A 529 1.17 26.21 21.21
C GLN A 529 -0.01 26.49 20.29
N ALA A 530 0.09 27.55 19.47
CA ALA A 530 -1.01 27.95 18.60
C ALA A 530 -1.48 26.84 17.64
N HIS A 531 -0.59 25.90 17.26
CA HIS A 531 -0.89 24.80 16.34
C HIS A 531 -0.18 23.51 16.78
N PRO A 532 -0.66 22.81 17.82
CA PRO A 532 -0.06 21.54 18.23
C PRO A 532 -0.27 20.51 17.11
N PHE A 533 0.66 19.56 16.97
CA PHE A 533 0.59 18.49 15.95
C PHE A 533 0.54 18.97 14.48
N TYR A 534 0.96 20.20 14.17
CA TYR A 534 0.91 20.73 12.81
C TYR A 534 1.63 19.83 11.78
N ASN A 535 2.76 19.21 12.14
CA ASN A 535 3.54 18.34 11.27
C ASN A 535 3.10 16.86 11.31
N LEU A 536 2.06 16.51 12.07
CA LEU A 536 1.64 15.14 12.24
C LEU A 536 1.00 14.62 10.95
N GLU A 537 1.63 13.61 10.35
CA GLU A 537 1.19 12.99 9.10
C GLU A 537 0.51 11.63 9.34
N ARG A 538 0.84 10.94 10.44
CA ARG A 538 0.33 9.61 10.76
C ARG A 538 -0.07 9.48 12.23
N ILE A 539 -1.23 8.88 12.46
CA ILE A 539 -1.67 8.44 13.78
C ILE A 539 -2.08 6.96 13.75
N PHE A 540 -1.61 6.20 14.73
CA PHE A 540 -2.06 4.83 14.98
C PHE A 540 -2.58 4.77 16.43
N TRP A 541 -3.87 4.53 16.60
CA TRP A 541 -4.57 4.65 17.87
C TRP A 541 -5.31 3.37 18.19
N VAL A 542 -4.75 2.53 19.05
CA VAL A 542 -5.39 1.30 19.54
C VAL A 542 -5.43 1.41 21.06
N VAL A 543 -6.28 2.29 21.57
CA VAL A 543 -6.44 2.53 23.01
C VAL A 543 -7.91 2.65 23.35
N ASP A 544 -8.31 2.02 24.45
CA ASP A 544 -9.61 2.22 25.08
C ASP A 544 -9.56 3.50 25.94
N SER A 545 -10.27 4.54 25.52
CA SER A 545 -10.20 5.87 26.17
C SER A 545 -11.40 6.73 25.80
N SER A 546 -11.57 7.86 26.49
CA SER A 546 -12.59 8.83 26.11
C SER A 546 -12.31 9.44 24.74
N THR A 547 -13.35 9.62 23.92
CA THR A 547 -13.25 10.15 22.55
C THR A 547 -12.61 11.54 22.48
N SER A 548 -12.64 12.29 23.59
CA SER A 548 -12.06 13.64 23.72
C SER A 548 -10.57 13.72 23.39
N TYR A 549 -9.77 12.70 23.70
CA TYR A 549 -8.33 12.70 23.40
C TYR A 549 -8.09 12.63 21.89
N LEU A 550 -8.74 11.67 21.24
CA LEU A 550 -8.62 11.46 19.80
C LEU A 550 -9.21 12.63 19.01
N GLU A 551 -10.39 13.14 19.41
CA GLU A 551 -11.00 14.33 18.81
C GLU A 551 -10.07 15.54 18.90
N PHE A 552 -9.41 15.75 20.05
CA PHE A 552 -8.45 16.84 20.22
C PHE A 552 -7.28 16.72 19.23
N ILE A 553 -6.62 15.55 19.14
CA ILE A 553 -5.47 15.39 18.24
C ILE A 553 -5.91 15.60 16.78
N LEU A 554 -6.98 14.94 16.35
CA LEU A 554 -7.45 15.01 14.97
C LEU A 554 -7.96 16.39 14.58
N SER A 555 -8.48 17.18 15.53
CA SER A 555 -8.89 18.56 15.27
C SER A 555 -7.72 19.52 15.05
N HIS A 556 -6.51 19.19 15.50
CA HIS A 556 -5.32 20.05 15.36
C HIS A 556 -4.29 19.53 14.33
N ALA A 557 -4.33 18.25 13.97
CA ALA A 557 -3.45 17.63 12.99
C ALA A 557 -3.85 17.96 11.53
N VAL A 558 -3.64 19.21 11.10
CA VAL A 558 -4.08 19.71 9.77
C VAL A 558 -3.39 19.02 8.58
N ASN A 559 -2.18 18.49 8.77
CA ASN A 559 -1.41 17.79 7.74
C ASN A 559 -1.53 16.26 7.83
N ILE A 560 -2.53 15.75 8.56
CA ILE A 560 -2.73 14.31 8.71
C ILE A 560 -3.02 13.63 7.35
N ARG A 561 -2.32 12.53 7.09
CA ARG A 561 -2.42 11.73 5.85
C ARG A 561 -2.89 10.30 6.11
N TYR A 562 -2.51 9.72 7.25
CA TYR A 562 -2.81 8.33 7.58
C TYR A 562 -3.41 8.23 9.00
N ILE A 563 -4.63 7.74 9.11
CA ILE A 563 -5.33 7.53 10.38
C ILE A 563 -5.71 6.06 10.50
N HIS A 564 -5.13 5.37 11.49
CA HIS A 564 -5.46 3.98 11.81
C HIS A 564 -6.01 3.89 13.23
N LEU A 565 -7.27 3.48 13.37
CA LEU A 565 -7.97 3.37 14.64
C LEU A 565 -8.33 1.91 14.92
N GLY A 566 -7.97 1.45 16.12
CA GLY A 566 -8.31 0.13 16.64
C GLY A 566 -9.78 0.00 17.03
N SER A 567 -10.16 -1.21 17.43
CA SER A 567 -11.56 -1.54 17.69
C SER A 567 -12.18 -0.77 18.87
N SER A 568 -11.36 -0.35 19.84
CA SER A 568 -11.80 0.38 21.03
C SER A 568 -11.62 1.89 20.95
N SER A 569 -11.43 2.45 19.74
CA SER A 569 -11.18 3.90 19.58
C SER A 569 -12.34 4.80 20.03
N GLY A 570 -13.55 4.24 20.16
CA GLY A 570 -14.76 4.97 20.58
C GLY A 570 -15.28 5.99 19.57
N ILE A 571 -14.66 6.12 18.40
CA ILE A 571 -15.02 7.15 17.43
C ILE A 571 -16.41 6.91 16.82
N THR A 572 -17.24 7.94 16.80
CA THR A 572 -18.63 7.90 16.32
C THR A 572 -18.86 8.84 15.12
N HIS A 573 -20.08 8.84 14.57
CA HIS A 573 -20.46 9.84 13.57
C HIS A 573 -20.35 11.27 14.13
N SER A 574 -20.80 11.50 15.37
CA SER A 574 -20.75 12.82 16.01
C SER A 574 -19.31 13.31 16.23
N SER A 575 -18.39 12.42 16.62
CA SER A 575 -16.97 12.75 16.71
C SER A 575 -16.42 13.24 15.36
N MET A 576 -16.73 12.54 14.27
CA MET A 576 -16.26 12.95 12.94
C MET A 576 -16.85 14.29 12.48
N VAL A 577 -18.11 14.56 12.78
CA VAL A 577 -18.72 15.88 12.50
C VAL A 577 -17.99 16.98 13.25
N ASN A 578 -17.69 16.77 14.54
CA ASN A 578 -16.96 17.73 15.36
C ASN A 578 -15.55 17.99 14.83
N ILE A 579 -14.81 16.92 14.52
CA ILE A 579 -13.45 16.98 13.98
C ILE A 579 -13.46 17.71 12.63
N LEU A 580 -14.28 17.26 11.67
CA LEU A 580 -14.27 17.79 10.30
C LEU A 580 -14.74 19.25 10.20
N ARG A 581 -15.53 19.71 11.17
CA ARG A 581 -15.89 21.14 11.29
C ARG A 581 -14.68 22.02 11.58
N ILE A 582 -13.70 21.52 12.32
CA ILE A 582 -12.48 22.25 12.71
C ILE A 582 -11.35 21.97 11.73
N ASN A 583 -11.13 20.70 11.42
CA ASN A 583 -10.09 20.20 10.52
C ASN A 583 -10.73 19.38 9.38
N PRO A 584 -10.92 19.96 8.19
CA PRO A 584 -11.45 19.24 7.03
C PRO A 584 -10.57 18.10 6.52
N MET A 585 -9.35 17.93 7.07
CA MET A 585 -8.44 16.83 6.74
C MET A 585 -8.16 16.70 5.23
N LYS A 586 -7.88 17.84 4.57
CA LYS A 586 -7.70 17.92 3.10
C LYS A 586 -6.59 17.02 2.56
N HIS A 587 -5.59 16.73 3.40
CA HIS A 587 -4.43 15.89 3.07
C HIS A 587 -4.61 14.41 3.43
N LEU A 588 -5.75 14.02 4.02
CA LEU A 588 -6.00 12.64 4.40
C LEU A 588 -6.05 11.75 3.16
N GLU A 589 -5.15 10.76 3.12
CA GLU A 589 -5.04 9.77 2.05
C GLU A 589 -5.66 8.45 2.45
N GLU A 590 -5.57 8.10 3.73
CA GLU A 590 -6.00 6.81 4.24
C GLU A 590 -6.65 6.93 5.62
N LEU A 591 -7.86 6.39 5.73
CA LEU A 591 -8.59 6.22 6.97
C LEU A 591 -8.96 4.74 7.14
N ARG A 592 -8.48 4.15 8.24
CA ARG A 592 -8.85 2.79 8.67
C ARG A 592 -9.45 2.86 10.06
N VAL A 593 -10.68 2.40 10.21
CA VAL A 593 -11.36 2.32 11.50
C VAL A 593 -11.83 0.89 11.69
N LEU A 594 -11.11 0.11 12.50
CA LEU A 594 -11.36 -1.33 12.65
C LEU A 594 -12.78 -1.64 13.13
N TYR A 595 -13.37 -0.76 13.93
CA TYR A 595 -14.74 -0.90 14.42
C TYR A 595 -15.32 0.45 14.83
N SER A 596 -16.61 0.63 14.58
CA SER A 596 -17.40 1.72 15.16
C SER A 596 -18.85 1.27 15.37
N SER A 597 -19.43 1.71 16.49
CA SER A 597 -20.80 1.37 16.87
C SER A 597 -21.88 2.21 16.16
N ASP A 598 -21.52 3.37 15.60
CA ASP A 598 -22.48 4.37 15.11
C ASP A 598 -22.14 4.95 13.72
N MET A 599 -20.90 4.79 13.24
CA MET A 599 -20.55 5.27 11.90
C MET A 599 -21.40 4.58 10.81
N ASN A 600 -21.88 5.40 9.88
CA ASN A 600 -22.84 5.01 8.86
C ASN A 600 -22.53 5.66 7.50
N MET A 601 -23.37 5.45 6.49
CA MET A 601 -23.16 6.02 5.15
C MET A 601 -23.13 7.55 5.12
N ARG A 602 -23.75 8.25 6.08
CA ARG A 602 -23.61 9.72 6.20
C ARG A 602 -22.20 10.12 6.61
N THR A 603 -21.53 9.32 7.45
CA THR A 603 -20.11 9.49 7.76
C THR A 603 -19.26 9.36 6.50
N VAL A 604 -19.54 8.35 5.66
CA VAL A 604 -18.84 8.14 4.38
C VAL A 604 -19.03 9.35 3.48
N GLU A 605 -20.26 9.83 3.30
CA GLU A 605 -20.53 11.02 2.49
C GLU A 605 -19.80 12.27 3.01
N LEU A 606 -19.79 12.47 4.33
CA LEU A 606 -19.11 13.58 4.98
C LEU A 606 -17.59 13.53 4.75
N LEU A 607 -17.01 12.34 4.86
CA LEU A 607 -15.59 12.08 4.59
C LEU A 607 -15.23 12.36 3.14
N LEU A 608 -16.02 11.87 2.18
CA LEU A 608 -15.76 12.11 0.75
C LEU A 608 -15.91 13.60 0.39
N ALA A 609 -16.82 14.32 1.04
CA ALA A 609 -17.01 15.74 0.83
C ALA A 609 -15.88 16.59 1.44
N SER A 610 -15.33 16.19 2.58
CA SER A 610 -14.32 16.98 3.31
C SER A 610 -12.89 16.62 2.90
N CYS A 611 -12.59 15.33 2.79
CA CYS A 611 -11.24 14.78 2.61
C CYS A 611 -10.91 14.60 1.11
N THR A 612 -10.54 15.70 0.44
CA THR A 612 -10.32 15.72 -1.02
C THR A 612 -9.17 14.84 -1.56
N SER A 613 -8.30 14.33 -0.68
CA SER A 613 -7.16 13.47 -1.05
C SER A 613 -7.36 12.00 -0.69
N LEU A 614 -8.54 11.63 -0.19
CA LEU A 614 -8.82 10.29 0.32
C LEU A 614 -8.73 9.25 -0.80
N LYS A 615 -7.87 8.25 -0.60
CA LYS A 615 -7.63 7.12 -1.52
C LYS A 615 -7.98 5.78 -0.91
N VAL A 616 -7.92 5.66 0.41
CA VAL A 616 -8.21 4.41 1.12
C VAL A 616 -9.20 4.69 2.26
N LEU A 617 -10.32 3.99 2.23
CA LEU A 617 -11.33 4.00 3.28
C LEU A 617 -11.74 2.55 3.58
N SER A 618 -11.01 1.90 4.48
CA SER A 618 -11.14 0.45 4.72
C SER A 618 -11.92 0.10 5.98
N GLU A 619 -12.31 -1.17 6.10
CA GLU A 619 -13.03 -1.77 7.24
C GLU A 619 -14.48 -1.29 7.41
N LEU A 620 -15.12 -0.88 6.32
CA LEU A 620 -16.52 -0.44 6.33
C LEU A 620 -17.49 -1.58 6.72
N GLU A 621 -17.08 -2.82 6.53
CA GLU A 621 -17.80 -4.03 6.97
C GLU A 621 -17.96 -4.09 8.50
N SER A 622 -17.07 -3.44 9.23
CA SER A 622 -17.03 -3.45 10.70
C SER A 622 -17.74 -2.25 11.32
N TRP A 623 -18.41 -1.42 10.51
CA TRP A 623 -19.17 -0.25 10.97
C TRP A 623 -20.63 -0.63 11.13
N GLN A 624 -21.12 -0.64 12.37
CA GLN A 624 -22.47 -1.12 12.71
C GLN A 624 -23.59 -0.32 12.03
N GLY A 625 -23.34 0.94 11.66
CA GLY A 625 -24.30 1.80 10.97
C GLY A 625 -24.34 1.63 9.45
N ILE A 626 -23.62 0.66 8.87
CA ILE A 626 -23.64 0.37 7.42
C ILE A 626 -24.21 -1.04 7.19
N SER A 627 -25.32 -1.12 6.45
CA SER A 627 -25.86 -2.41 6.01
C SER A 627 -25.04 -3.02 4.85
N ILE A 628 -25.13 -4.34 4.68
CA ILE A 628 -24.42 -5.03 3.59
C ILE A 628 -24.94 -4.60 2.21
N GLU A 629 -26.23 -4.27 2.10
CA GLU A 629 -26.86 -3.76 0.88
C GLU A 629 -26.31 -2.37 0.52
N GLU A 630 -26.21 -1.46 1.49
CA GLU A 630 -25.61 -0.13 1.29
C GLU A 630 -24.15 -0.23 0.86
N LEU A 631 -23.36 -1.07 1.53
CA LEU A 631 -21.95 -1.26 1.19
C LEU A 631 -21.77 -1.82 -0.22
N ASN A 632 -22.61 -2.78 -0.63
CA ASN A 632 -22.56 -3.33 -1.99
C ASN A 632 -22.99 -2.32 -3.05
N SER A 633 -24.00 -1.50 -2.75
CA SER A 633 -24.40 -0.37 -3.59
C SER A 633 -23.25 0.62 -3.77
N PHE A 634 -22.57 0.98 -2.68
CA PHE A 634 -21.42 1.88 -2.70
C PHE A 634 -20.23 1.31 -3.46
N ARG A 635 -19.91 0.02 -3.29
CA ARG A 635 -18.90 -0.70 -4.10
C ARG A 635 -19.23 -0.64 -5.59
N HIS A 636 -20.51 -0.78 -5.96
CA HIS A 636 -20.94 -0.67 -7.35
C HIS A 636 -20.76 0.76 -7.87
N GLN A 637 -21.12 1.77 -7.07
CA GLN A 637 -20.94 3.18 -7.40
C GLN A 637 -19.48 3.57 -7.63
N ILE A 638 -18.56 3.12 -6.76
CA ILE A 638 -17.11 3.36 -6.92
C ILE A 638 -16.62 2.80 -8.25
N LYS A 639 -17.04 1.56 -8.60
CA LYS A 639 -16.64 0.91 -9.85
C LYS A 639 -17.24 1.58 -11.08
N SER A 640 -18.54 1.87 -11.07
CA SER A 640 -19.24 2.47 -12.21
C SER A 640 -18.80 3.91 -12.47
N SER A 641 -18.44 4.63 -11.41
CA SER A 641 -17.96 6.01 -11.48
C SER A 641 -16.44 6.11 -11.60
N ASN A 642 -15.70 4.99 -11.62
CA ASN A 642 -14.23 4.96 -11.71
C ASN A 642 -13.51 5.81 -10.64
N PHE A 643 -13.99 5.81 -9.39
CA PHE A 643 -13.32 6.53 -8.30
C PHE A 643 -11.98 5.88 -7.91
N ASP A 644 -11.00 6.72 -7.60
CA ASP A 644 -9.71 6.37 -7.00
C ASP A 644 -9.85 6.18 -5.49
N LEU A 645 -10.75 5.29 -5.10
CA LEU A 645 -11.03 4.94 -3.72
C LEU A 645 -10.96 3.42 -3.56
N ASP A 646 -10.07 2.97 -2.70
CA ASP A 646 -9.98 1.59 -2.23
C ASP A 646 -10.73 1.44 -0.91
N ILE A 647 -11.66 0.50 -0.89
CA ILE A 647 -12.47 0.15 0.28
C ILE A 647 -12.33 -1.33 0.64
N SER A 648 -11.29 -2.00 0.13
CA SER A 648 -11.01 -3.39 0.47
C SER A 648 -10.57 -3.50 1.93
N PRO A 649 -11.02 -4.55 2.65
CA PRO A 649 -10.59 -4.80 4.02
C PRO A 649 -9.11 -5.18 4.04
N THR A 650 -8.40 -4.77 5.09
CA THR A 650 -6.96 -5.02 5.30
C THR A 650 -6.66 -6.51 5.36
N LEU A 651 -7.56 -7.25 6.00
CA LEU A 651 -7.59 -8.71 5.99
C LEU A 651 -8.63 -9.13 4.96
N SER A 652 -8.35 -8.91 3.66
CA SER A 652 -9.05 -9.68 2.65
C SER A 652 -8.64 -11.14 2.86
N PHE A 653 -9.44 -11.87 3.65
CA PHE A 653 -9.51 -13.31 3.45
C PHE A 653 -9.82 -13.47 1.97
N SER A 654 -8.82 -13.90 1.20
CA SER A 654 -9.06 -14.51 -0.09
C SER A 654 -10.02 -15.66 0.20
N SER A 655 -11.31 -15.39 0.07
CA SER A 655 -12.38 -16.35 0.20
C SER A 655 -12.14 -17.42 -0.86
N CYS A 656 -11.60 -18.56 -0.41
CA CYS A 656 -11.43 -19.87 -1.02
C CYS A 656 -10.94 -19.96 -2.49
#